data_AF-A0A522RBR5-F1
#
_entry.id   AF-A0A522RBR5-F1
#
_cell.length_a   1.000
_cell.length_b   1.000
_cell.length_c   1.000
_cell.angle_alpha   90.00
_cell.angle_beta   90.00
_cell.angle_gamma   90.00
#
_symmetry.space_group_name_H-M   'P 1'
#
loop_
_entity.id
_entity.type
_entity.pdbx_description
1 polymer ?
#
loop_
_entity_poly.entity_id
_entity_poly.type
_entity_poly.pdbx_seq_one_letter_code
_entity_poly.pdbx_strand_id
1 'polypeptide(L)'
;MKKTCFIYIVVTISCMLSAFTMASSYATARQDTTGVIIPIYLQYWHDLISQEQSKALNLAEKLNQHNQNTDDPSAEYLQIKDVLQKNINNYRLSIETSDLDHRHKVLYLNSIYMMLKIMNREWTNGDLDPSQVPELVENFHKMLLADRQGGSIAPFVTNVPYEVGAINVNVFNQNYGYQKARIALLRKYAAQYPKTFLTTLNQSYADLANEPFVDTVVAKIAHAYPEIVYNYATSYTMVGRVVRRNPDSLVQAIVKVGSTPENAISVFPFIDYIVSGKYTVPQLQKVAKDNDAYYLLAVNTLIDMNRRTLDGAHFVGQPAMEASVKRSALKYIREVNELHESPDPVRFACADKLTPQEIYYVLVNGQQEIYTSSFVGLFKRFMQRMDPPKGDKFLMSVIFDRFRKFITLCSDYNTLSPFLNSMSQQNANVLMHKFVDGLQYTKGLAAAVDVADAFGSIKDSALLKRLQTEVNYNFEQSVKEGDERGKVLYGLLSTIFNTRESSDQDEVWAKTMAQKFDIPPIDYIPFKDLVNDSAGRVYEEVFFYGDKDGFDSYAHFMPTFQNSNWRINDLNKYFFSITSIKGKPVTLFVKRPLADPDEDEKAMTVLQQYLQDNNIHPTVFIHRGHSYHVNSTIKELQPSAQLVFLGSCGGYNTLA
;
A
#
# COMPACT_ATOMS: atom_id res chain seq x y z
N MET A 1 29.31 -13.77 -97.75
CA MET A 1 28.18 -14.18 -96.88
C MET A 1 28.48 -13.68 -95.47
N LYS A 2 27.57 -12.86 -94.94
CA LYS A 2 27.32 -12.50 -93.51
C LYS A 2 28.53 -11.95 -92.73
N LYS A 3 28.68 -10.62 -92.49
CA LYS A 3 27.74 -9.62 -91.94
C LYS A 3 26.99 -10.13 -90.70
N THR A 4 27.11 -9.40 -89.59
CA THR A 4 26.04 -8.79 -88.77
C THR A 4 26.36 -8.89 -87.27
N CYS A 5 26.10 -7.79 -86.54
CA CYS A 5 26.15 -7.61 -85.07
C CYS A 5 27.48 -7.15 -84.44
N PHE A 6 27.92 -5.94 -84.77
CA PHE A 6 28.69 -5.12 -83.81
C PHE A 6 28.34 -3.62 -83.84
N ILE A 7 27.20 -3.25 -84.44
CA ILE A 7 26.74 -1.85 -84.53
C ILE A 7 25.24 -1.84 -84.20
N TYR A 8 24.87 -1.95 -82.92
CA TYR A 8 23.51 -1.60 -82.46
C TYR A 8 23.40 -1.24 -80.96
N ILE A 9 24.50 -1.07 -80.23
CA ILE A 9 24.47 -0.74 -78.78
C ILE A 9 25.13 0.62 -78.45
N VAL A 10 25.55 1.40 -79.45
CA VAL A 10 26.20 2.72 -79.22
C VAL A 10 25.32 3.91 -79.63
N VAL A 11 24.15 3.70 -80.25
CA VAL A 11 23.32 4.82 -80.78
C VAL A 11 22.06 5.11 -79.93
N THR A 12 21.71 4.27 -78.96
CA THR A 12 20.49 4.49 -78.13
C THR A 12 20.73 5.17 -76.78
N ILE A 13 21.99 5.38 -76.36
CA ILE A 13 22.33 6.05 -75.08
C ILE A 13 22.72 7.53 -75.28
N SER A 14 22.87 8.00 -76.53
CA SER A 14 23.31 9.37 -76.82
C SER A 14 22.19 10.37 -77.12
N CYS A 15 20.91 9.96 -77.11
CA CYS A 15 19.76 10.84 -77.35
C CYS A 15 18.86 11.09 -76.12
N MET A 16 19.23 10.62 -74.92
CA MET A 16 18.53 10.96 -73.67
C MET A 16 19.37 11.82 -72.70
N LEU A 17 20.54 12.29 -73.11
CA LEU A 17 21.42 13.13 -72.28
C LEU A 17 21.57 14.57 -72.81
N SER A 18 20.58 15.07 -73.56
CA SER A 18 20.53 16.44 -74.09
C SER A 18 19.31 17.23 -73.59
N ALA A 19 18.85 16.96 -72.36
CA ALA A 19 17.81 17.74 -71.68
C ALA A 19 18.10 18.00 -70.19
N PHE A 20 19.38 18.06 -69.80
CA PHE A 20 19.79 18.52 -68.47
C PHE A 20 20.54 19.86 -68.58
N THR A 21 19.82 20.90 -68.98
CA THR A 21 20.23 22.28 -68.76
C THR A 21 19.17 22.97 -67.92
N MET A 22 19.62 23.41 -66.74
CA MET A 22 19.02 24.44 -65.89
C MET A 22 17.60 24.16 -65.37
N ALA A 23 17.54 23.45 -64.26
CA ALA A 23 16.69 23.89 -63.16
C ALA A 23 17.53 23.76 -61.88
N SER A 24 18.22 24.85 -61.52
CA SER A 24 18.62 25.07 -60.14
C SER A 24 17.34 25.22 -59.32
N SER A 25 16.79 24.08 -58.91
CA SER A 25 15.75 24.03 -57.90
C SER A 25 16.40 24.51 -56.61
N TYR A 26 16.23 25.79 -56.28
CA TYR A 26 16.28 26.21 -54.90
C TYR A 26 15.30 25.30 -54.15
N ALA A 27 15.84 24.38 -53.36
CA ALA A 27 15.05 23.54 -52.48
C ALA A 27 14.35 24.49 -51.49
N THR A 28 13.07 24.73 -51.74
CA THR A 28 12.23 25.54 -50.88
C THR A 28 12.07 24.82 -49.55
N ALA A 29 12.50 25.48 -48.47
CA ALA A 29 12.25 25.07 -47.10
C ALA A 29 10.76 24.85 -46.89
N ARG A 30 10.38 23.77 -46.20
CA ARG A 30 9.01 23.62 -45.72
C ARG A 30 8.73 24.70 -44.68
N GLN A 31 7.63 25.42 -44.85
CA GLN A 31 7.06 26.21 -43.75
C GLN A 31 6.69 25.24 -42.62
N ASP A 32 7.37 25.42 -41.49
CA ASP A 32 7.00 24.82 -40.21
C ASP A 32 5.73 25.52 -39.66
N THR A 33 5.11 24.96 -38.63
CA THR A 33 3.89 25.50 -37.97
C THR A 33 4.05 26.91 -37.42
N THR A 34 5.27 27.46 -37.41
CA THR A 34 5.62 28.83 -37.00
C THR A 34 5.60 29.85 -38.14
N GLY A 35 5.44 29.45 -39.40
CA GLY A 35 5.37 30.35 -40.56
C GLY A 35 6.70 30.98 -40.99
N VAL A 36 7.83 30.56 -40.42
CA VAL A 36 9.19 31.05 -40.75
C VAL A 36 9.96 30.03 -41.58
N ILE A 37 10.82 30.50 -42.49
CA ILE A 37 11.75 29.65 -43.27
C ILE A 37 12.81 29.12 -42.31
N ILE A 38 12.71 27.83 -41.94
CA ILE A 38 13.68 27.16 -41.08
C ILE A 38 14.89 26.73 -41.94
N PRO A 39 16.13 27.02 -41.51
CA PRO A 39 17.31 26.51 -42.19
C PRO A 39 17.31 24.97 -42.20
N ILE A 40 17.67 24.36 -43.33
CA ILE A 40 17.62 22.90 -43.53
C ILE A 40 18.34 22.12 -42.41
N TYR A 41 19.43 22.66 -41.88
CA TYR A 41 20.21 22.02 -40.80
C TYR A 41 19.52 22.04 -39.43
N LEU A 42 18.51 22.89 -39.20
CA LEU A 42 17.68 22.92 -37.98
C LEU A 42 16.35 22.18 -38.16
N GLN A 43 15.92 21.93 -39.40
CA GLN A 43 14.64 21.30 -39.71
C GLN A 43 14.41 19.99 -38.94
N TYR A 44 15.46 19.18 -38.77
CA TYR A 44 15.39 17.93 -38.01
C TYR A 44 14.86 18.13 -36.57
N TRP A 45 15.33 19.17 -35.88
CA TRP A 45 14.91 19.45 -34.51
C TRP A 45 13.48 19.99 -34.44
N HIS A 46 13.11 20.81 -35.42
CA HIS A 46 11.73 21.30 -35.55
C HIS A 46 10.76 20.13 -35.79
N ASP A 47 11.10 19.19 -36.66
CA ASP A 47 10.29 18.01 -36.93
C ASP A 47 10.11 17.13 -35.69
N LEU A 48 11.18 16.92 -34.91
CA LEU A 48 11.13 16.20 -33.63
C LEU A 48 10.23 16.89 -32.59
N ILE A 49 10.34 18.22 -32.48
CA ILE A 49 9.49 18.99 -31.56
C ILE A 49 8.03 18.88 -32.00
N SER A 50 7.73 19.08 -33.28
CA SER A 50 6.38 18.95 -33.83
C SER A 50 5.80 17.56 -33.57
N GLN A 51 6.60 16.49 -33.71
CA GLN A 51 6.15 15.13 -33.42
C GLN A 51 5.74 14.94 -31.96
N GLU A 52 6.58 15.36 -31.00
CA GLU A 52 6.27 15.22 -29.57
C GLU A 52 5.16 16.18 -29.12
N GLN A 53 5.06 17.36 -29.73
CA GLN A 53 3.97 18.31 -29.52
C GLN A 53 2.63 17.71 -29.97
N SER A 54 2.57 17.07 -31.15
CA SER A 54 1.35 16.38 -31.60
C SER A 54 0.94 15.24 -30.68
N LYS A 55 1.89 14.48 -30.12
CA LYS A 55 1.58 13.44 -29.13
C LYS A 55 0.98 14.04 -27.85
N ALA A 56 1.56 15.13 -27.35
CA ALA A 56 1.06 15.83 -26.17
C ALA A 56 -0.38 16.35 -26.38
N LEU A 57 -0.66 16.90 -27.57
CA LEU A 57 -2.00 17.37 -27.93
C LEU A 57 -3.01 16.22 -28.01
N ASN A 58 -2.63 15.08 -28.56
CA ASN A 58 -3.49 13.90 -28.59
C ASN A 58 -3.79 13.37 -27.17
N LEU A 59 -2.84 13.48 -26.22
CA LEU A 59 -3.09 13.14 -24.81
C LEU A 59 -4.09 14.11 -24.17
N ALA A 60 -3.95 15.41 -24.41
CA ALA A 60 -4.89 16.42 -23.94
C ALA A 60 -6.32 16.21 -24.51
N GLU A 61 -6.43 15.85 -25.79
CA GLU A 61 -7.73 15.55 -26.43
C GLU A 61 -8.44 14.35 -25.78
N LYS A 62 -7.70 13.30 -25.42
CA LYS A 62 -8.25 12.13 -24.71
C LYS A 62 -8.77 12.50 -23.32
N LEU A 63 -8.06 13.37 -22.60
CA LEU A 63 -8.51 13.87 -21.29
C LEU A 63 -9.84 14.61 -21.41
N ASN A 64 -9.98 15.46 -22.44
CA ASN A 64 -11.22 16.20 -22.69
C ASN A 64 -12.41 15.27 -22.99
N GLN A 65 -12.18 14.13 -23.65
CA GLN A 65 -13.23 13.14 -23.94
C GLN A 65 -13.71 12.38 -22.69
N HIS A 66 -12.86 12.20 -21.68
CA HIS A 66 -13.19 11.45 -20.47
C HIS A 66 -14.06 12.26 -19.47
N ASN A 67 -14.02 13.59 -19.56
CA ASN A 67 -14.76 14.50 -18.66
C ASN A 67 -16.17 14.87 -19.17
N GLN A 68 -16.67 14.29 -20.26
CA GLN A 68 -17.91 14.76 -20.88
C GLN A 68 -19.19 14.22 -20.23
N ASN A 69 -19.81 15.10 -19.44
CA ASN A 69 -21.28 15.24 -19.31
C ASN A 69 -21.75 16.66 -19.76
N THR A 70 -20.90 17.44 -20.45
CA THR A 70 -21.19 18.82 -20.90
C THR A 70 -20.62 19.08 -22.29
N ASP A 71 -21.30 19.92 -23.10
CA ASP A 71 -20.91 20.27 -24.49
C ASP A 71 -19.66 21.18 -24.58
N ASP A 72 -19.26 21.84 -23.49
CA ASP A 72 -18.13 22.78 -23.47
C ASP A 72 -16.80 22.12 -23.01
N PRO A 73 -15.66 22.42 -23.67
CA PRO A 73 -14.34 21.94 -23.23
C PRO A 73 -13.95 22.51 -21.86
N SER A 74 -13.28 21.72 -21.02
CA SER A 74 -12.86 22.19 -19.70
C SER A 74 -11.81 23.31 -19.79
N ALA A 75 -11.82 24.23 -18.82
CA ALA A 75 -10.83 25.31 -18.73
C ALA A 75 -9.40 24.77 -18.63
N GLU A 76 -9.22 23.65 -17.93
CA GLU A 76 -7.95 22.92 -17.80
C GLU A 76 -7.44 22.42 -19.17
N TYR A 77 -8.30 21.77 -19.95
CA TYR A 77 -7.94 21.33 -21.30
C TYR A 77 -7.55 22.50 -22.21
N LEU A 78 -8.30 23.60 -22.17
CA LEU A 78 -8.00 24.79 -22.97
C LEU A 78 -6.64 25.39 -22.60
N GLN A 79 -6.31 25.44 -21.31
CA GLN A 79 -5.02 25.94 -20.83
C GLN A 79 -3.86 25.02 -21.27
N ILE A 80 -4.02 23.70 -21.14
CA ILE A 80 -3.04 22.70 -21.60
C ILE A 80 -2.82 22.84 -23.11
N LYS A 81 -3.90 22.95 -23.89
CA LYS A 81 -3.81 23.13 -25.34
C LYS A 81 -3.10 24.41 -25.72
N ASP A 82 -3.39 25.53 -25.06
CA ASP A 82 -2.74 26.83 -25.34
C ASP A 82 -1.24 26.75 -25.07
N VAL A 83 -0.80 26.22 -23.92
CA VAL A 83 0.65 26.11 -23.63
C VAL A 83 1.35 25.17 -24.61
N LEU A 84 0.72 24.05 -24.99
CA LEU A 84 1.31 23.09 -25.90
C LEU A 84 1.40 23.62 -27.33
N GLN A 85 0.42 24.41 -27.80
CA GLN A 85 0.43 24.96 -29.15
C GLN A 85 1.20 26.29 -29.21
N LYS A 86 0.72 27.29 -28.47
CA LYS A 86 1.17 28.67 -28.58
C LYS A 86 2.53 28.86 -27.93
N ASN A 87 2.71 28.43 -26.68
CA ASN A 87 3.95 28.69 -25.94
C ASN A 87 5.13 27.93 -26.55
N ILE A 88 4.98 26.64 -26.83
CA ILE A 88 6.04 25.84 -27.48
C ILE A 88 6.45 26.44 -28.84
N ASN A 89 5.48 26.85 -29.67
CA ASN A 89 5.79 27.48 -30.96
C ASN A 89 6.51 28.82 -30.79
N ASN A 90 6.11 29.63 -29.81
CA ASN A 90 6.79 30.87 -29.47
C ASN A 90 8.22 30.62 -28.98
N TYR A 91 8.46 29.55 -28.21
CA TYR A 91 9.79 29.22 -27.72
C TYR A 91 10.72 28.82 -28.87
N ARG A 92 10.25 27.97 -29.79
CA ARG A 92 10.98 27.62 -31.03
C ARG A 92 11.33 28.88 -31.82
N LEU A 93 10.34 29.74 -32.08
CA LEU A 93 10.54 30.97 -32.82
C LEU A 93 11.57 31.89 -32.14
N SER A 94 11.53 32.02 -30.81
CA SER A 94 12.47 32.85 -30.04
C SER A 94 13.92 32.35 -30.07
N ILE A 95 14.14 31.08 -30.39
CA ILE A 95 15.46 30.49 -30.61
C ILE A 95 15.91 30.77 -32.04
N GLU A 96 15.02 30.53 -33.01
CA GLU A 96 15.30 30.76 -34.43
C GLU A 96 15.65 32.21 -34.75
N THR A 97 14.90 33.17 -34.20
CA THR A 97 15.10 34.60 -34.44
C THR A 97 16.23 35.22 -33.61
N SER A 98 16.90 34.44 -32.76
CA SER A 98 17.98 34.94 -31.92
C SER A 98 19.34 34.97 -32.63
N ASP A 99 20.26 35.78 -32.08
CA ASP A 99 21.65 35.89 -32.52
C ASP A 99 22.55 34.73 -32.03
N LEU A 100 21.96 33.66 -31.48
CA LEU A 100 22.69 32.49 -31.04
C LEU A 100 23.41 31.82 -32.22
N ASP A 101 24.60 31.28 -31.96
CA ASP A 101 25.27 30.44 -32.95
C ASP A 101 24.51 29.12 -33.18
N HIS A 102 24.89 28.43 -34.26
CA HIS A 102 24.28 27.16 -34.64
C HIS A 102 24.25 26.12 -33.50
N ARG A 103 25.34 25.98 -32.75
CA ARG A 103 25.45 24.97 -31.69
C ARG A 103 24.48 25.27 -30.55
N HIS A 104 24.35 26.54 -30.17
CA HIS A 104 23.42 26.95 -29.12
C HIS A 104 21.96 26.84 -29.57
N LYS A 105 21.63 27.15 -30.84
CA LYS A 105 20.28 26.91 -31.38
C LYS A 105 19.90 25.43 -31.30
N VAL A 106 20.80 24.55 -31.76
CA VAL A 106 20.63 23.09 -31.65
C VAL A 106 20.44 22.65 -30.19
N LEU A 107 21.26 23.15 -29.26
CA LEU A 107 21.16 22.84 -27.84
C LEU A 107 19.76 23.16 -27.29
N TYR A 108 19.25 24.37 -27.54
CA TYR A 108 17.96 24.79 -26.99
C TYR A 108 16.76 24.14 -27.68
N LEU A 109 16.79 23.94 -29.00
CA LEU A 109 15.74 23.17 -29.68
C LEU A 109 15.69 21.72 -29.17
N ASN A 110 16.86 21.08 -29.00
CA ASN A 110 16.95 19.75 -28.40
C ASN A 110 16.40 19.74 -26.97
N SER A 111 16.61 20.79 -26.17
CA SER A 111 16.05 20.88 -24.81
C SER A 111 14.52 20.93 -24.81
N ILE A 112 13.89 21.63 -25.77
CA ILE A 112 12.42 21.63 -25.95
C ILE A 112 11.94 20.23 -26.32
N TYR A 113 12.59 19.59 -27.30
CA TYR A 113 12.27 18.22 -27.71
C TYR A 113 12.35 17.25 -26.53
N MET A 114 13.44 17.27 -25.78
CA MET A 114 13.66 16.36 -24.65
C MET A 114 12.65 16.60 -23.51
N MET A 115 12.32 17.87 -23.23
CA MET A 115 11.30 18.20 -22.24
C MET A 115 9.94 17.59 -22.64
N LEU A 116 9.49 17.81 -23.88
CA LEU A 116 8.22 17.27 -24.37
C LEU A 116 8.20 15.74 -24.38
N LYS A 117 9.31 15.12 -24.80
CA LYS A 117 9.44 13.65 -24.82
C LYS A 117 9.33 13.03 -23.44
N ILE A 118 10.01 13.61 -22.44
CA ILE A 118 9.97 13.13 -21.06
C ILE A 118 8.56 13.38 -20.49
N MET A 119 8.03 14.59 -20.66
CA MET A 119 6.66 14.94 -20.25
C MET A 119 5.62 13.97 -20.79
N ASN A 120 5.65 13.65 -22.09
CA ASN A 120 4.73 12.69 -22.70
C ASN A 120 4.82 11.30 -22.08
N ARG A 121 6.03 10.85 -21.74
CA ARG A 121 6.25 9.55 -21.08
C ARG A 121 5.66 9.55 -19.67
N GLU A 122 6.02 10.53 -18.84
CA GLU A 122 5.52 10.61 -17.46
C GLU A 122 4.00 10.79 -17.41
N TRP A 123 3.43 11.60 -18.31
CA TRP A 123 1.98 11.74 -18.44
C TRP A 123 1.32 10.41 -18.81
N THR A 124 1.87 9.67 -19.78
CA THR A 124 1.32 8.37 -20.19
C THR A 124 1.38 7.33 -19.07
N ASN A 125 2.41 7.37 -18.23
CA ASN A 125 2.57 6.46 -17.09
C ASN A 125 1.70 6.84 -15.88
N GLY A 126 1.11 8.04 -15.88
CA GLY A 126 0.41 8.59 -14.71
C GLY A 126 1.33 9.20 -13.65
N ASP A 127 2.63 9.35 -13.95
CA ASP A 127 3.63 9.96 -13.07
C ASP A 127 3.60 11.50 -13.11
N LEU A 128 2.95 12.09 -14.13
CA LEU A 128 2.70 13.52 -14.24
C LEU A 128 1.19 13.78 -14.29
N ASP A 129 0.70 14.60 -13.35
CA ASP A 129 -0.69 15.05 -13.36
C ASP A 129 -0.91 16.03 -14.53
N PRO A 130 -1.94 15.84 -15.39
CA PRO A 130 -2.25 16.71 -16.51
C PRO A 130 -2.35 18.21 -16.13
N SER A 131 -2.87 18.50 -14.94
CA SER A 131 -3.03 19.87 -14.41
C SER A 131 -1.70 20.60 -14.22
N GLN A 132 -0.58 19.85 -14.13
CA GLN A 132 0.77 20.40 -13.95
C GLN A 132 1.45 20.78 -15.27
N VAL A 133 0.91 20.39 -16.43
CA VAL A 133 1.53 20.64 -17.74
C VAL A 133 1.74 22.15 -18.02
N PRO A 134 0.78 23.06 -17.72
CA PRO A 134 1.00 24.49 -17.88
C PRO A 134 2.18 25.02 -17.07
N GLU A 135 2.24 24.68 -15.77
CA GLU A 135 3.34 25.10 -14.89
C GLU A 135 4.68 24.54 -15.37
N LEU A 136 4.71 23.30 -15.86
CA LEU A 136 5.90 22.66 -16.40
C LEU A 136 6.47 23.38 -17.62
N VAL A 137 5.62 23.73 -18.59
CA VAL A 137 6.03 24.42 -19.81
C VAL A 137 6.52 25.82 -19.49
N GLU A 138 5.82 26.54 -18.61
CA GLU A 138 6.22 27.89 -18.19
C GLU A 138 7.52 27.90 -17.39
N ASN A 139 7.70 26.95 -16.47
CA ASN A 139 8.90 26.87 -15.65
C ASN A 139 10.13 26.47 -16.48
N PHE A 140 9.97 25.52 -17.41
CA PHE A 140 10.99 25.20 -18.40
C PHE A 140 11.45 26.44 -19.16
N HIS A 141 10.53 27.30 -19.59
CA HIS A 141 10.88 28.52 -20.32
C HIS A 141 11.70 29.49 -19.45
N LYS A 142 11.31 29.67 -18.18
CA LYS A 142 12.07 30.50 -17.24
C LYS A 142 13.50 29.97 -17.07
N MET A 143 13.67 28.66 -16.96
CA MET A 143 14.99 28.01 -16.90
C MET A 143 15.78 28.17 -18.20
N LEU A 144 15.13 28.03 -19.36
CA LEU A 144 15.75 28.24 -20.68
C LEU A 144 16.26 29.67 -20.84
N LEU A 145 15.47 30.67 -20.44
CA LEU A 145 15.88 32.08 -20.49
C LEU A 145 17.05 32.35 -19.53
N ALA A 146 17.00 31.79 -18.31
CA ALA A 146 18.09 31.92 -17.36
C ALA A 146 19.39 31.30 -17.90
N ASP A 147 19.33 30.09 -18.45
CA ASP A 147 20.50 29.43 -19.03
C ASP A 147 21.10 30.23 -20.20
N ARG A 148 20.26 30.76 -21.10
CA ARG A 148 20.68 31.64 -22.21
C ARG A 148 21.40 32.91 -21.75
N GLN A 149 21.07 33.40 -20.56
CA GLN A 149 21.69 34.58 -19.95
C GLN A 149 22.94 34.23 -19.11
N GLY A 150 23.37 32.96 -19.11
CA GLY A 150 24.45 32.48 -18.24
C GLY A 150 24.06 32.44 -16.76
N GLY A 151 22.76 32.44 -16.45
CA GLY A 151 22.18 32.37 -15.12
C GLY A 151 22.00 30.94 -14.61
N SER A 152 21.75 30.81 -13.30
CA SER A 152 21.53 29.52 -12.65
C SER A 152 20.08 29.07 -12.83
N ILE A 153 19.87 27.78 -13.15
CA ILE A 153 18.52 27.20 -13.15
C ILE A 153 17.99 26.84 -11.76
N ALA A 154 18.85 26.82 -10.73
CA ALA A 154 18.50 26.31 -9.41
C ALA A 154 17.31 27.03 -8.71
N PRO A 155 17.14 28.36 -8.82
CA PRO A 155 16.01 29.06 -8.17
C PRO A 155 14.63 28.58 -8.63
N PHE A 156 14.51 28.14 -9.89
CA PHE A 156 13.25 27.74 -10.53
C PHE A 156 12.73 26.38 -10.08
N VAL A 157 13.51 25.62 -9.30
CA VAL A 157 13.06 24.33 -8.75
C VAL A 157 12.25 24.52 -7.47
N THR A 158 12.50 25.60 -6.73
CA THR A 158 12.03 25.75 -5.34
C THR A 158 10.51 25.78 -5.22
N ASN A 159 9.83 26.38 -6.19
CA ASN A 159 8.39 26.69 -6.10
C ASN A 159 7.49 25.80 -6.96
N VAL A 160 8.06 24.83 -7.68
CA VAL A 160 7.29 23.88 -8.50
C VAL A 160 7.18 22.52 -7.81
N PRO A 161 6.18 21.68 -8.15
CA PRO A 161 6.12 20.27 -7.75
C PRO A 161 7.38 19.49 -8.13
N TYR A 162 7.64 18.36 -7.45
CA TYR A 162 8.81 17.54 -7.73
C TYR A 162 8.84 17.05 -9.18
N GLU A 163 7.69 16.60 -9.69
CA GLU A 163 7.49 16.02 -11.01
C GLU A 163 7.85 17.04 -12.09
N VAL A 164 7.31 18.25 -11.97
CA VAL A 164 7.60 19.40 -12.83
C VAL A 164 9.09 19.71 -12.84
N GLY A 165 9.68 19.88 -11.65
CA GLY A 165 11.09 20.22 -11.52
C GLY A 165 12.02 19.11 -12.03
N ALA A 166 11.69 17.83 -11.80
CA ALA A 166 12.48 16.69 -12.24
C ALA A 166 12.55 16.62 -13.77
N ILE A 167 11.42 16.82 -14.45
CA ILE A 167 11.37 16.87 -15.92
C ILE A 167 12.18 18.08 -16.43
N ASN A 168 11.96 19.26 -15.86
CA ASN A 168 12.63 20.48 -16.33
C ASN A 168 14.14 20.47 -16.08
N VAL A 169 14.63 20.00 -14.93
CA VAL A 169 16.08 20.01 -14.61
C VAL A 169 16.86 19.05 -15.51
N ASN A 170 16.30 17.89 -15.85
CA ASN A 170 16.98 16.84 -16.61
C ASN A 170 17.55 17.30 -17.96
N VAL A 171 16.95 18.32 -18.59
CA VAL A 171 17.37 18.83 -19.90
C VAL A 171 18.50 19.87 -19.84
N PHE A 172 18.90 20.33 -18.64
CA PHE A 172 19.91 21.38 -18.44
C PHE A 172 21.18 20.87 -17.73
N ASN A 173 21.65 19.66 -18.06
CA ASN A 173 22.80 19.03 -17.40
C ASN A 173 24.15 19.77 -17.56
N GLN A 174 24.24 20.75 -18.47
CA GLN A 174 25.43 21.60 -18.67
C GLN A 174 25.38 22.93 -17.89
N ASN A 175 24.24 23.29 -17.29
CA ASN A 175 24.12 24.53 -16.53
C ASN A 175 24.92 24.44 -15.22
N TYR A 176 25.67 25.48 -14.84
CA TYR A 176 26.43 25.46 -13.58
C TYR A 176 25.56 25.31 -12.32
N GLY A 177 24.27 25.68 -12.41
CA GLY A 177 23.27 25.49 -11.36
C GLY A 177 22.70 24.07 -11.28
N TYR A 178 23.02 23.17 -12.20
CA TYR A 178 22.40 21.85 -12.32
C TYR A 178 22.54 21.01 -11.05
N GLN A 179 23.73 20.95 -10.45
CA GLN A 179 23.93 20.19 -9.21
C GLN A 179 23.09 20.74 -8.06
N LYS A 180 23.04 22.07 -7.91
CA LYS A 180 22.23 22.73 -6.88
C LYS A 180 20.73 22.50 -7.10
N ALA A 181 20.28 22.50 -8.37
CA ALA A 181 18.92 22.16 -8.75
C ALA A 181 18.56 20.71 -8.38
N ARG A 182 19.45 19.74 -8.67
CA ARG A 182 19.26 18.33 -8.28
C ARG A 182 19.23 18.12 -6.78
N ILE A 183 20.05 18.85 -6.01
CA ILE A 183 19.97 18.83 -4.53
C ILE A 183 18.60 19.33 -4.05
N ALA A 184 18.07 20.40 -4.63
CA ALA A 184 16.75 20.92 -4.28
C ALA A 184 15.64 19.91 -4.61
N LEU A 185 15.72 19.25 -5.77
CA LEU A 185 14.80 18.17 -6.15
C LEU A 185 14.86 16.98 -5.19
N LEU A 186 16.06 16.52 -4.85
CA LEU A 186 16.23 15.39 -3.95
C LEU A 186 15.67 15.68 -2.55
N ARG A 187 15.77 16.93 -2.07
CA ARG A 187 15.12 17.37 -0.82
C ARG A 187 13.60 17.35 -0.92
N LYS A 188 13.02 17.81 -2.04
CA LYS A 188 11.57 17.71 -2.29
C LYS A 188 11.11 16.26 -2.32
N TYR A 189 11.84 15.41 -3.06
CA TYR A 189 11.56 13.98 -3.14
C TYR A 189 11.60 13.31 -1.76
N ALA A 190 12.60 13.63 -0.93
CA ALA A 190 12.70 13.11 0.43
C ALA A 190 11.48 13.47 1.30
N ALA A 191 10.93 14.67 1.13
CA ALA A 191 9.76 15.13 1.89
C ALA A 191 8.46 14.48 1.41
N GLN A 192 8.31 14.27 0.10
CA GLN A 192 7.10 13.76 -0.53
C GLN A 192 7.04 12.22 -0.54
N TYR A 193 8.19 11.55 -0.72
CA TYR A 193 8.31 10.12 -0.94
C TYR A 193 9.36 9.47 -0.02
N PRO A 194 9.21 9.55 1.32
CA PRO A 194 10.24 9.08 2.26
C PRO A 194 10.51 7.56 2.15
N LYS A 195 9.51 6.74 1.81
CA LYS A 195 9.64 5.28 1.71
C LYS A 195 10.52 4.82 0.53
N THR A 196 10.49 5.55 -0.59
CA THR A 196 11.27 5.21 -1.79
C THR A 196 12.57 6.01 -1.89
N PHE A 197 12.81 6.96 -0.98
CA PHE A 197 13.98 7.83 -1.00
C PHE A 197 15.31 7.06 -1.12
N LEU A 198 15.53 6.00 -0.32
CA LEU A 198 16.78 5.22 -0.39
C LEU A 198 16.97 4.53 -1.74
N THR A 199 15.90 4.01 -2.33
CA THR A 199 15.91 3.39 -3.65
C THR A 199 16.25 4.43 -4.74
N THR A 200 15.56 5.57 -4.70
CA THR A 200 15.79 6.69 -5.64
C THR A 200 17.17 7.31 -5.49
N LEU A 201 17.68 7.42 -4.26
CA LEU A 201 19.06 7.86 -3.98
C LEU A 201 20.06 6.90 -4.61
N ASN A 202 19.83 5.59 -4.50
CA ASN A 202 20.72 4.59 -5.07
C ASN A 202 20.71 4.58 -6.62
N GLN A 203 19.55 4.79 -7.23
CA GLN A 203 19.36 4.65 -8.68
C GLN A 203 19.64 5.94 -9.46
N SER A 204 19.18 7.09 -8.95
CA SER A 204 19.08 8.34 -9.73
C SER A 204 19.90 9.50 -9.15
N TYR A 205 20.37 9.38 -7.90
CA TYR A 205 21.11 10.44 -7.20
C TYR A 205 22.33 9.93 -6.44
N ALA A 206 22.96 8.85 -6.92
CA ALA A 206 24.07 8.20 -6.24
C ALA A 206 25.28 9.12 -6.03
N ASP A 207 25.48 10.08 -6.94
CA ASP A 207 26.52 11.11 -6.86
C ASP A 207 26.27 12.14 -5.74
N LEU A 208 25.01 12.30 -5.31
CA LEU A 208 24.62 13.19 -4.20
C LEU A 208 24.56 12.50 -2.85
N ALA A 209 24.95 11.22 -2.76
CA ALA A 209 24.85 10.43 -1.53
C ALA A 209 25.67 11.01 -0.35
N ASN A 210 26.67 11.83 -0.63
CA ASN A 210 27.54 12.48 0.37
C ASN A 210 27.05 13.87 0.81
N GLU A 211 25.92 14.33 0.31
CA GLU A 211 25.35 15.60 0.74
C GLU A 211 24.92 15.54 2.22
N PRO A 212 25.27 16.53 3.07
CA PRO A 212 25.05 16.44 4.52
C PRO A 212 23.60 16.19 4.95
N PHE A 213 22.62 16.64 4.16
CA PHE A 213 21.21 16.43 4.48
C PHE A 213 20.74 14.98 4.28
N VAL A 214 21.47 14.19 3.47
CA VAL A 214 21.12 12.79 3.21
C VAL A 214 21.14 12.01 4.52
N ASP A 215 22.17 12.19 5.36
CA ASP A 215 22.25 11.51 6.65
C ASP A 215 21.08 11.91 7.56
N THR A 216 20.66 13.18 7.55
CA THR A 216 19.47 13.64 8.28
C THR A 216 18.18 12.99 7.76
N VAL A 217 18.03 12.86 6.44
CA VAL A 217 16.87 12.20 5.82
C VAL A 217 16.85 10.71 6.19
N VAL A 218 18.00 10.02 6.09
CA VAL A 218 18.11 8.60 6.46
C VAL A 218 17.78 8.39 7.94
N ALA A 219 18.23 9.28 8.84
CA ALA A 219 17.86 9.23 10.25
C ALA A 219 16.34 9.36 10.42
N LYS A 220 15.70 10.37 9.79
CA LYS A 220 14.24 10.53 9.83
C LYS A 220 13.49 9.29 9.31
N ILE A 221 13.98 8.69 8.22
CA ILE A 221 13.43 7.43 7.69
C ILE A 221 13.59 6.30 8.69
N ALA A 222 14.72 6.19 9.40
CA ALA A 222 14.89 5.15 10.43
C ALA A 222 13.88 5.28 11.58
N HIS A 223 13.59 6.51 12.02
CA HIS A 223 12.61 6.76 13.09
C HIS A 223 11.16 6.50 12.65
N ALA A 224 10.85 6.62 11.36
CA ALA A 224 9.50 6.40 10.83
C ALA A 224 9.27 5.00 10.23
N TYR A 225 10.29 4.44 9.59
CA TYR A 225 10.29 3.24 8.75
C TYR A 225 11.62 2.47 8.92
N PRO A 226 11.91 1.96 10.13
CA PRO A 226 13.20 1.33 10.46
C PRO A 226 13.53 0.12 9.57
N GLU A 227 12.52 -0.60 9.08
CA GLU A 227 12.65 -1.74 8.17
C GLU A 227 13.27 -1.35 6.82
N ILE A 228 12.99 -0.14 6.33
CA ILE A 228 13.56 0.37 5.07
C ILE A 228 15.06 0.54 5.23
N VAL A 229 15.52 1.09 6.35
CA VAL A 229 16.95 1.28 6.65
C VAL A 229 17.63 -0.07 6.92
N TYR A 230 16.94 -0.98 7.61
CA TYR A 230 17.41 -2.34 7.87
C TYR A 230 17.78 -3.09 6.58
N ASN A 231 16.96 -2.97 5.52
CA ASN A 231 17.24 -3.61 4.22
C ASN A 231 18.56 -3.16 3.57
N TYR A 232 19.09 -1.99 3.95
CA TYR A 232 20.37 -1.47 3.45
C TYR A 232 21.53 -1.65 4.44
N ALA A 233 21.28 -2.09 5.67
CA ALA A 233 22.27 -2.17 6.75
C ALA A 233 23.54 -2.97 6.34
N THR A 234 23.34 -4.10 5.67
CA THR A 234 24.42 -4.99 5.19
C THR A 234 24.73 -4.84 3.71
N SER A 235 24.06 -3.92 3.01
CA SER A 235 24.19 -3.76 1.56
C SER A 235 25.55 -3.18 1.16
N TYR A 236 26.18 -3.71 0.11
CA TYR A 236 27.45 -3.19 -0.42
C TYR A 236 27.27 -1.95 -1.32
N THR A 237 26.04 -1.49 -1.52
CA THR A 237 25.73 -0.33 -2.36
C THR A 237 26.23 1.00 -1.76
N MET A 238 26.17 2.07 -2.56
CA MET A 238 26.45 3.42 -2.07
C MET A 238 25.54 3.79 -0.89
N VAL A 239 24.24 3.47 -1.00
CA VAL A 239 23.27 3.73 0.07
C VAL A 239 23.56 2.88 1.31
N GLY A 240 24.00 1.63 1.15
CA GLY A 240 24.48 0.84 2.29
C GLY A 240 25.64 1.52 3.05
N ARG A 241 26.55 2.21 2.34
CA ARG A 241 27.59 3.02 2.98
C ARG A 241 27.04 4.25 3.71
N VAL A 242 26.06 4.94 3.12
CA VAL A 242 25.35 6.06 3.77
C VAL A 242 24.72 5.61 5.08
N VAL A 243 24.01 4.48 5.06
CA VAL A 243 23.39 3.89 6.26
C VAL A 243 24.45 3.54 7.32
N ARG A 244 25.52 2.83 6.94
CA ARG A 244 26.57 2.43 7.89
C ARG A 244 27.34 3.58 8.53
N ARG A 245 27.55 4.70 7.81
CA ARG A 245 28.29 5.85 8.35
C ARG A 245 27.41 6.84 9.12
N ASN A 246 26.08 6.71 9.04
CA ASN A 246 25.15 7.70 9.57
C ASN A 246 25.35 7.85 11.10
N PRO A 247 25.51 9.06 11.65
CA PRO A 247 25.82 9.24 13.06
C PRO A 247 24.62 9.01 14.00
N ASP A 248 23.40 8.90 13.49
CA ASP A 248 22.20 8.67 14.31
C ASP A 248 22.27 7.34 15.06
N SER A 249 21.96 7.37 16.36
CA SER A 249 22.09 6.21 17.24
C SER A 249 21.14 5.07 16.89
N LEU A 250 19.94 5.37 16.39
CA LEU A 250 18.98 4.37 15.93
C LEU A 250 19.48 3.73 14.63
N VAL A 251 19.97 4.52 13.68
CA VAL A 251 20.58 3.99 12.45
C VAL A 251 21.75 3.06 12.77
N GLN A 252 22.63 3.48 13.69
CA GLN A 252 23.76 2.64 14.14
C GLN A 252 23.31 1.37 14.86
N ALA A 253 22.24 1.43 15.65
CA ALA A 253 21.65 0.23 16.25
C ALA A 253 21.12 -0.71 15.17
N ILE A 254 20.42 -0.20 14.14
CA ILE A 254 19.90 -0.99 13.02
C ILE A 254 21.05 -1.65 12.26
N VAL A 255 22.15 -0.93 12.02
CA VAL A 255 23.36 -1.47 11.38
C VAL A 255 23.96 -2.62 12.18
N LYS A 256 24.08 -2.47 13.52
CA LYS A 256 24.57 -3.53 14.41
C LYS A 256 23.69 -4.77 14.36
N VAL A 257 22.37 -4.58 14.40
CA VAL A 257 21.40 -5.69 14.30
C VAL A 257 21.48 -6.36 12.92
N GLY A 258 21.51 -5.58 11.82
CA GLY A 258 21.60 -6.12 10.47
C GLY A 258 22.90 -6.89 10.21
N SER A 259 24.00 -6.49 10.84
CA SER A 259 25.28 -7.22 10.76
C SER A 259 25.29 -8.55 11.51
N THR A 260 24.14 -8.97 12.04
CA THR A 260 23.97 -10.16 12.87
C THR A 260 22.99 -11.13 12.19
N PRO A 261 23.46 -11.95 11.23
CA PRO A 261 22.56 -12.79 10.42
C PRO A 261 21.83 -13.85 11.25
N GLU A 262 22.43 -14.34 12.34
CA GLU A 262 21.76 -15.21 13.30
C GLU A 262 20.80 -14.42 14.20
N ASN A 263 19.50 -14.69 14.08
CA ASN A 263 18.44 -14.17 14.96
C ASN A 263 18.15 -12.66 14.83
N ALA A 264 18.48 -12.01 13.70
CA ALA A 264 18.14 -10.58 13.49
C ALA A 264 16.64 -10.29 13.73
N ILE A 265 15.77 -11.19 13.27
CA ILE A 265 14.32 -11.15 13.47
C ILE A 265 13.93 -11.12 14.96
N SER A 266 14.73 -11.76 15.82
CA SER A 266 14.52 -11.83 17.27
C SER A 266 15.20 -10.67 18.01
N VAL A 267 16.25 -10.08 17.45
CA VAL A 267 16.97 -8.96 18.08
C VAL A 267 16.33 -7.61 17.74
N PHE A 268 15.88 -7.42 16.50
CA PHE A 268 15.31 -6.17 16.01
C PHE A 268 14.14 -5.60 16.84
N PRO A 269 13.22 -6.42 17.39
CA PRO A 269 12.17 -5.94 18.31
C PRO A 269 12.69 -5.09 19.49
N PHE A 270 13.93 -5.31 19.93
CA PHE A 270 14.54 -4.64 21.06
C PHE A 270 15.33 -3.38 20.66
N ILE A 271 15.14 -2.84 19.46
CA ILE A 271 16.01 -1.80 18.91
C ILE A 271 16.13 -0.56 19.80
N ASP A 272 15.04 -0.06 20.38
CA ASP A 272 15.07 1.10 21.29
C ASP A 272 15.84 0.79 22.60
N TYR A 273 15.81 -0.46 23.03
CA TYR A 273 16.51 -0.95 24.22
C TYR A 273 18.01 -1.17 23.94
N ILE A 274 18.37 -1.41 22.69
CA ILE A 274 19.76 -1.39 22.21
C ILE A 274 20.26 0.06 22.14
N VAL A 275 19.45 1.00 21.62
CA VAL A 275 19.78 2.42 21.54
C VAL A 275 20.01 3.03 22.93
N SER A 276 19.14 2.71 23.90
CA SER A 276 19.29 3.18 25.28
C SER A 276 20.37 2.44 26.09
N GLY A 277 21.00 1.41 25.52
CA GLY A 277 22.05 0.62 26.18
C GLY A 277 21.54 -0.37 27.23
N LYS A 278 20.22 -0.55 27.38
CA LYS A 278 19.63 -1.55 28.30
C LYS A 278 19.99 -2.97 27.89
N TYR A 279 20.08 -3.25 26.59
CA TYR A 279 20.56 -4.53 26.06
C TYR A 279 21.66 -4.36 25.01
N THR A 280 22.53 -5.35 24.91
CA THR A 280 23.49 -5.49 23.80
C THR A 280 23.02 -6.56 22.82
N VAL A 281 23.43 -6.45 21.55
CA VAL A 281 23.12 -7.45 20.52
C VAL A 281 23.56 -8.87 20.95
N PRO A 282 24.79 -9.10 21.46
CA PRO A 282 25.21 -10.44 21.88
C PRO A 282 24.37 -11.03 23.03
N GLN A 283 23.92 -10.19 23.98
CA GLN A 283 23.03 -10.64 25.05
C GLN A 283 21.70 -11.14 24.49
N LEU A 284 21.09 -10.37 23.57
CA LEU A 284 19.81 -10.74 22.95
C LEU A 284 19.94 -11.97 22.06
N GLN A 285 21.04 -12.12 21.32
CA GLN A 285 21.29 -13.33 20.54
C GLN A 285 21.40 -14.58 21.43
N LYS A 286 22.00 -14.46 22.61
CA LYS A 286 22.10 -15.56 23.56
C LYS A 286 20.71 -15.96 24.08
N VAL A 287 19.89 -14.98 24.44
CA VAL A 287 18.50 -15.22 24.90
C VAL A 287 17.65 -15.81 23.79
N ALA A 288 17.80 -15.35 22.55
CA ALA A 288 17.05 -15.83 21.39
C ALA A 288 17.24 -17.32 21.06
N LYS A 289 18.28 -17.99 21.63
CA LYS A 289 18.47 -19.43 21.48
C LYS A 289 17.53 -20.27 22.36
N ASP A 290 16.93 -19.66 23.38
CA ASP A 290 15.94 -20.28 24.26
C ASP A 290 14.59 -19.60 24.02
N ASN A 291 13.66 -20.35 23.42
CA ASN A 291 12.34 -19.85 23.05
C ASN A 291 11.53 -19.35 24.25
N ASP A 292 11.64 -20.02 25.40
CA ASP A 292 10.90 -19.66 26.60
C ASP A 292 11.49 -18.37 27.20
N ALA A 293 12.83 -18.34 27.37
CA ALA A 293 13.51 -17.16 27.89
C ALA A 293 13.30 -15.93 27.00
N TYR A 294 13.30 -16.12 25.68
CA TYR A 294 13.00 -15.09 24.71
C TYR A 294 11.57 -14.56 24.83
N TYR A 295 10.58 -15.47 24.93
CA TYR A 295 9.18 -15.08 25.05
C TYR A 295 8.93 -14.26 26.32
N LEU A 296 9.46 -14.72 27.46
CA LEU A 296 9.39 -14.00 28.73
C LEU A 296 10.00 -12.59 28.61
N LEU A 297 11.17 -12.48 27.99
CA LEU A 297 11.83 -11.18 27.80
C LEU A 297 11.01 -10.26 26.89
N ALA A 298 10.44 -10.79 25.80
CA ALA A 298 9.63 -10.03 24.86
C ALA A 298 8.34 -9.50 25.50
N VAL A 299 7.61 -10.35 26.25
CA VAL A 299 6.40 -9.95 26.99
C VAL A 299 6.70 -8.84 28.00
N ASN A 300 7.73 -9.02 28.82
CA ASN A 300 8.13 -8.00 29.79
C ASN A 300 8.54 -6.69 29.13
N THR A 301 9.21 -6.75 27.98
CA THR A 301 9.62 -5.56 27.23
C THR A 301 8.42 -4.86 26.60
N LEU A 302 7.43 -5.60 26.09
CA LEU A 302 6.18 -5.01 25.58
C LEU A 302 5.40 -4.29 26.69
N ILE A 303 5.29 -4.89 27.87
CA ILE A 303 4.65 -4.25 29.03
C ILE A 303 5.41 -2.97 29.44
N ASP A 304 6.74 -3.00 29.47
CA ASP A 304 7.59 -1.83 29.77
C ASP A 304 7.41 -0.72 28.72
N MET A 305 7.37 -1.09 27.43
CA MET A 305 7.05 -0.17 26.33
C MET A 305 5.68 0.48 26.54
N ASN A 306 4.62 -0.32 26.72
CA ASN A 306 3.26 0.17 26.92
C ASN A 306 3.13 1.12 28.12
N ARG A 307 3.79 0.78 29.23
CA ARG A 307 3.83 1.65 30.41
C ARG A 307 4.47 3.00 30.11
N ARG A 308 5.64 2.99 29.47
CA ARG A 308 6.38 4.23 29.15
C ARG A 308 5.70 5.06 28.06
N THR A 309 4.95 4.42 27.16
CA THR A 309 4.12 5.12 26.17
C THR A 309 3.01 5.94 26.84
N LEU A 310 2.45 5.48 27.96
CA LEU A 310 1.52 6.31 28.76
C LEU A 310 2.19 7.57 29.32
N ASP A 311 3.49 7.51 29.59
CA ASP A 311 4.30 8.65 30.04
C ASP A 311 4.84 9.50 28.86
N GLY A 312 4.40 9.24 27.63
CA GLY A 312 4.75 9.99 26.42
C GLY A 312 5.99 9.49 25.68
N ALA A 313 6.56 8.34 26.05
CA ALA A 313 7.65 7.74 25.28
C ALA A 313 7.17 7.22 23.91
N HIS A 314 8.06 7.23 22.93
CA HIS A 314 7.83 6.65 21.60
C HIS A 314 8.88 5.57 21.33
N PHE A 315 8.43 4.40 20.86
CA PHE A 315 9.28 3.25 20.58
C PHE A 315 9.14 2.83 19.12
N VAL A 316 10.24 2.91 18.38
CA VAL A 316 10.27 2.55 16.96
C VAL A 316 10.14 1.03 16.77
N GLY A 317 10.67 0.25 17.72
CA GLY A 317 10.62 -1.22 17.73
C GLY A 317 9.31 -1.82 18.24
N GLN A 318 8.39 -1.03 18.78
CA GLN A 318 7.16 -1.58 19.39
C GLN A 318 6.32 -2.43 18.43
N PRO A 319 6.06 -2.04 17.17
CA PRO A 319 5.34 -2.91 16.23
C PRO A 319 6.03 -4.25 15.98
N ALA A 320 7.37 -4.25 15.90
CA ALA A 320 8.15 -5.48 15.77
C ALA A 320 8.11 -6.33 17.05
N MET A 321 8.06 -5.69 18.22
CA MET A 321 7.87 -6.35 19.51
C MET A 321 6.51 -7.03 19.62
N GLU A 322 5.43 -6.35 19.25
CA GLU A 322 4.09 -6.93 19.23
C GLU A 322 4.01 -8.13 18.29
N ALA A 323 4.59 -8.03 17.09
CA ALA A 323 4.68 -9.14 16.14
C ALA A 323 5.52 -10.31 16.69
N SER A 324 6.60 -10.03 17.41
CA SER A 324 7.46 -11.03 18.05
C SER A 324 6.74 -11.76 19.19
N VAL A 325 6.03 -11.03 20.05
CA VAL A 325 5.21 -11.61 21.13
C VAL A 325 4.10 -12.48 20.53
N LYS A 326 3.41 -12.01 19.48
CA LYS A 326 2.40 -12.81 18.77
C LYS A 326 2.99 -14.10 18.21
N ARG A 327 4.09 -14.02 17.46
CA ARG A 327 4.74 -15.20 16.85
C ARG A 327 5.15 -16.23 17.91
N SER A 328 5.72 -15.77 19.02
CA SER A 328 6.16 -16.64 20.11
C SER A 328 4.98 -17.26 20.86
N ALA A 329 3.91 -16.50 21.09
CA ALA A 329 2.67 -16.97 21.70
C ALA A 329 2.02 -18.12 20.91
N LEU A 330 2.00 -18.04 19.57
CA LEU A 330 1.42 -19.07 18.70
C LEU A 330 2.11 -20.44 18.87
N LYS A 331 3.39 -20.46 19.23
CA LYS A 331 4.11 -21.72 19.50
C LYS A 331 3.44 -22.52 20.63
N TYR A 332 3.11 -21.86 21.75
CA TYR A 332 2.45 -22.51 22.88
C TYR A 332 1.07 -23.02 22.52
N ILE A 333 0.33 -22.29 21.67
CA ILE A 333 -1.01 -22.69 21.23
C ILE A 333 -0.95 -23.93 20.36
N ARG A 334 -0.03 -23.96 19.39
CA ARG A 334 0.16 -25.10 18.51
C ARG A 334 0.54 -26.34 19.31
N GLU A 335 1.46 -26.23 20.27
CA GLU A 335 1.84 -27.34 21.14
C GLU A 335 0.65 -27.87 21.97
N VAL A 336 -0.14 -26.99 22.58
CA VAL A 336 -1.35 -27.39 23.34
C VAL A 336 -2.43 -28.01 22.45
N ASN A 337 -2.58 -27.51 21.21
CA ASN A 337 -3.52 -28.04 20.23
C ASN A 337 -3.09 -29.41 19.70
N GLU A 338 -1.81 -29.60 19.41
CA GLU A 338 -1.25 -30.90 18.98
C GLU A 338 -1.50 -31.98 20.03
N LEU A 339 -1.42 -31.60 21.31
CA LEU A 339 -1.66 -32.49 22.45
C LEU A 339 -3.14 -32.57 22.87
N HIS A 340 -4.11 -32.24 22.00
CA HIS A 340 -5.54 -32.15 22.39
C HIS A 340 -6.15 -33.46 22.92
N GLU A 341 -5.61 -34.61 22.55
CA GLU A 341 -6.02 -35.93 23.07
C GLU A 341 -5.26 -36.35 24.34
N SER A 342 -4.21 -35.62 24.73
CA SER A 342 -3.38 -35.95 25.88
C SER A 342 -4.00 -35.50 27.20
N PRO A 343 -3.67 -36.16 28.33
CA PRO A 343 -4.08 -35.72 29.66
C PRO A 343 -3.59 -34.30 30.01
N ASP A 344 -4.35 -33.60 30.85
CA ASP A 344 -4.12 -32.19 31.23
C ASP A 344 -2.66 -31.88 31.67
N PRO A 345 -2.00 -32.69 32.53
CA PRO A 345 -0.61 -32.43 32.94
C PRO A 345 0.41 -32.52 31.79
N VAL A 346 0.12 -33.34 30.78
CA VAL A 346 1.00 -33.49 29.60
C VAL A 346 0.70 -32.39 28.60
N ARG A 347 -0.59 -32.19 28.29
CA ARG A 347 -1.05 -31.26 27.26
C ARG A 347 -0.61 -29.82 27.49
N PHE A 348 -0.61 -29.38 28.75
CA PHE A 348 -0.33 -27.98 29.08
C PHE A 348 1.01 -27.78 29.78
N ALA A 349 1.89 -28.78 29.79
CA ALA A 349 3.20 -28.71 30.43
C ALA A 349 4.05 -27.53 29.92
N CYS A 350 3.90 -27.17 28.64
CA CYS A 350 4.60 -26.02 28.04
C CYS A 350 4.22 -24.68 28.70
N ALA A 351 3.01 -24.59 29.25
CA ALA A 351 2.55 -23.41 29.96
C ALA A 351 2.99 -23.41 31.44
N ASP A 352 3.66 -24.45 31.95
CA ASP A 352 3.90 -24.60 33.39
C ASP A 352 4.81 -23.52 33.98
N LYS A 353 5.75 -23.02 33.16
CA LYS A 353 6.73 -22.00 33.54
C LYS A 353 6.26 -20.56 33.29
N LEU A 354 5.11 -20.38 32.64
CA LEU A 354 4.61 -19.06 32.25
C LEU A 354 3.91 -18.37 33.42
N THR A 355 4.16 -17.07 33.62
CA THR A 355 3.42 -16.21 34.56
C THR A 355 2.03 -15.88 34.02
N PRO A 356 1.13 -15.29 34.83
CA PRO A 356 -0.17 -14.81 34.34
C PRO A 356 -0.05 -13.88 33.13
N GLN A 357 0.97 -13.02 33.08
CA GLN A 357 1.18 -12.06 32.00
C GLN A 357 1.54 -12.76 30.69
N GLU A 358 2.44 -13.75 30.74
CA GLU A 358 2.75 -14.52 29.53
C GLU A 358 1.55 -15.32 29.04
N ILE A 359 0.79 -15.99 29.92
CA ILE A 359 -0.40 -16.74 29.50
C ILE A 359 -1.46 -15.80 28.93
N TYR A 360 -1.62 -14.61 29.50
CA TYR A 360 -2.51 -13.59 28.96
C TYR A 360 -2.15 -13.26 27.51
N TYR A 361 -0.87 -13.02 27.23
CA TYR A 361 -0.40 -12.79 25.87
C TYR A 361 -0.51 -14.03 24.97
N VAL A 362 -0.46 -15.25 25.50
CA VAL A 362 -0.84 -16.47 24.74
C VAL A 362 -2.31 -16.40 24.34
N LEU A 363 -3.21 -16.12 25.28
CA LEU A 363 -4.65 -16.08 25.04
C LEU A 363 -5.04 -15.00 24.01
N VAL A 364 -4.60 -13.74 24.20
CA VAL A 364 -5.02 -12.63 23.33
C VAL A 364 -4.41 -12.65 21.93
N ASN A 365 -3.30 -13.35 21.72
CA ASN A 365 -2.68 -13.52 20.39
C ASN A 365 -3.18 -14.79 19.67
N GLY A 366 -3.98 -15.62 20.34
CA GLY A 366 -4.27 -16.98 19.91
C GLY A 366 -5.54 -17.22 19.14
N GLN A 367 -6.43 -16.24 19.04
CA GLN A 367 -7.81 -16.40 18.55
C GLN A 367 -7.92 -17.16 17.21
N GLN A 368 -6.95 -16.96 16.31
CA GLN A 368 -6.98 -17.51 14.95
C GLN A 368 -6.70 -19.03 14.87
N GLU A 369 -6.12 -19.62 15.90
CA GLU A 369 -5.66 -21.02 15.89
C GLU A 369 -6.12 -21.83 17.13
N ILE A 370 -6.60 -21.17 18.18
CA ILE A 370 -6.84 -21.83 19.47
C ILE A 370 -8.15 -22.63 19.50
N TYR A 371 -8.07 -23.91 19.88
CA TYR A 371 -9.26 -24.73 20.12
C TYR A 371 -9.96 -24.32 21.41
N THR A 372 -11.28 -24.53 21.47
CA THR A 372 -12.09 -24.27 22.68
C THR A 372 -11.51 -24.90 23.93
N SER A 373 -11.13 -26.19 23.87
CA SER A 373 -10.53 -26.89 25.01
C SER A 373 -9.15 -26.36 25.38
N SER A 374 -8.38 -25.87 24.40
CA SER A 374 -7.07 -25.25 24.62
C SER A 374 -7.20 -23.90 25.34
N PHE A 375 -8.12 -23.04 24.89
CA PHE A 375 -8.39 -21.76 25.54
C PHE A 375 -8.82 -21.96 26.99
N VAL A 376 -9.80 -22.82 27.24
CA VAL A 376 -10.32 -23.07 28.60
C VAL A 376 -9.23 -23.60 29.53
N GLY A 377 -8.39 -24.52 29.07
CA GLY A 377 -7.30 -25.07 29.89
C GLY A 377 -6.15 -24.09 30.18
N LEU A 378 -5.82 -23.22 29.22
CA LEU A 378 -4.88 -22.12 29.42
C LEU A 378 -5.45 -21.03 30.34
N PHE A 379 -6.72 -20.67 30.17
CA PHE A 379 -7.44 -19.73 31.03
C PHE A 379 -7.48 -20.23 32.49
N LYS A 380 -7.74 -21.52 32.71
CA LYS A 380 -7.70 -22.12 34.06
C LYS A 380 -6.34 -21.90 34.72
N ARG A 381 -5.24 -22.13 34.00
CA ARG A 381 -3.87 -21.89 34.50
C ARG A 381 -3.57 -20.42 34.73
N PHE A 382 -4.04 -19.55 33.84
CA PHE A 382 -3.98 -18.11 34.02
C PHE A 382 -4.63 -17.67 35.34
N MET A 383 -5.86 -18.12 35.61
CA MET A 383 -6.57 -17.82 36.86
C MET A 383 -5.86 -18.38 38.09
N GLN A 384 -5.35 -19.62 38.00
CA GLN A 384 -4.63 -20.27 39.10
C GLN A 384 -3.32 -19.55 39.46
N ARG A 385 -2.62 -18.95 38.50
CA ARG A 385 -1.34 -18.29 38.74
C ARG A 385 -1.43 -16.87 39.29
N MET A 386 -2.61 -16.26 39.25
CA MET A 386 -2.81 -14.95 39.89
C MET A 386 -2.89 -15.05 41.42
N ASP A 387 -2.92 -16.25 41.99
CA ASP A 387 -3.25 -16.59 43.39
C ASP A 387 -2.89 -15.52 44.46
N PRO A 388 -3.89 -14.93 45.15
CA PRO A 388 -5.33 -15.09 44.93
C PRO A 388 -5.80 -14.37 43.66
N PRO A 389 -6.78 -14.92 42.91
CA PRO A 389 -7.26 -14.30 41.67
C PRO A 389 -7.70 -12.84 41.89
N LYS A 390 -7.03 -11.91 41.18
CA LYS A 390 -7.29 -10.47 41.22
C LYS A 390 -7.23 -9.88 39.81
N GLY A 391 -8.29 -10.04 39.04
CA GLY A 391 -8.33 -9.65 37.63
C GLY A 391 -8.08 -8.16 37.39
N ASP A 392 -8.51 -7.29 38.30
CA ASP A 392 -8.28 -5.84 38.26
C ASP A 392 -6.80 -5.48 38.43
N LYS A 393 -6.14 -6.05 39.44
CA LYS A 393 -4.69 -5.91 39.67
C LYS A 393 -3.89 -6.47 38.51
N PHE A 394 -4.35 -7.58 37.94
CA PHE A 394 -3.71 -8.18 36.78
C PHE A 394 -3.78 -7.25 35.56
N LEU A 395 -4.95 -6.72 35.21
CA LEU A 395 -5.10 -5.81 34.07
C LEU A 395 -4.24 -4.54 34.24
N MET A 396 -4.13 -4.01 35.46
CA MET A 396 -3.18 -2.93 35.76
C MET A 396 -1.71 -3.33 35.48
N SER A 397 -1.34 -4.58 35.74
CA SER A 397 0.04 -5.06 35.52
C SER A 397 0.44 -5.11 34.05
N VAL A 398 -0.52 -5.34 33.15
CA VAL A 398 -0.35 -5.32 31.69
C VAL A 398 -0.83 -4.02 31.04
N ILE A 399 -1.08 -2.98 31.85
CA ILE A 399 -1.47 -1.64 31.36
C ILE A 399 -2.75 -1.68 30.51
N PHE A 400 -3.68 -2.59 30.83
CA PHE A 400 -4.89 -2.85 30.06
C PHE A 400 -4.63 -3.14 28.56
N ASP A 401 -3.41 -3.52 28.19
CA ASP A 401 -3.08 -3.82 26.81
C ASP A 401 -3.99 -4.93 26.27
N ARG A 402 -4.69 -4.69 25.17
CA ARG A 402 -5.66 -5.61 24.54
C ARG A 402 -6.75 -6.16 25.48
N PHE A 403 -7.13 -5.41 26.53
CA PHE A 403 -8.16 -5.88 27.45
C PHE A 403 -9.52 -6.14 26.77
N ARG A 404 -9.89 -5.36 25.74
CA ARG A 404 -11.09 -5.62 24.93
C ARG A 404 -11.06 -7.01 24.32
N LYS A 405 -9.97 -7.30 23.62
CA LYS A 405 -9.73 -8.62 23.02
C LYS A 405 -9.88 -9.74 24.03
N PHE A 406 -9.27 -9.55 25.20
CA PHE A 406 -9.36 -10.55 26.28
C PHE A 406 -10.80 -10.77 26.77
N ILE A 407 -11.58 -9.70 26.97
CA ILE A 407 -12.99 -9.79 27.39
C ILE A 407 -13.85 -10.46 26.31
N THR A 408 -13.60 -10.16 25.04
CA THR A 408 -14.24 -10.83 23.90
C THR A 408 -13.97 -12.32 23.90
N LEU A 409 -12.70 -12.72 23.98
CA LEU A 409 -12.32 -14.13 24.05
C LEU A 409 -12.91 -14.82 25.28
N CYS A 410 -12.91 -14.15 26.43
CA CYS A 410 -13.55 -14.70 27.62
C CYS A 410 -15.06 -14.91 27.42
N SER A 411 -15.72 -14.05 26.65
CA SER A 411 -17.14 -14.19 26.29
C SER A 411 -17.35 -15.40 25.36
N ASP A 412 -16.58 -15.48 24.28
CA ASP A 412 -16.67 -16.53 23.26
C ASP A 412 -16.46 -17.93 23.84
N TYR A 413 -15.52 -18.06 24.77
CA TYR A 413 -15.18 -19.34 25.42
C TYR A 413 -15.88 -19.55 26.77
N ASN A 414 -16.92 -18.77 27.10
CA ASN A 414 -17.72 -18.89 28.34
C ASN A 414 -16.89 -18.82 29.64
N THR A 415 -15.86 -17.99 29.68
CA THR A 415 -14.97 -17.77 30.85
C THR A 415 -15.02 -16.34 31.41
N LEU A 416 -15.88 -15.47 30.87
CA LEU A 416 -16.06 -14.09 31.32
C LEU A 416 -16.49 -13.99 32.79
N SER A 417 -17.53 -14.72 33.20
CA SER A 417 -18.03 -14.63 34.58
C SER A 417 -16.97 -15.04 35.62
N PRO A 418 -16.23 -16.17 35.47
CA PRO A 418 -15.09 -16.46 36.33
C PRO A 418 -14.05 -15.34 36.44
N PHE A 419 -13.74 -14.65 35.33
CA PHE A 419 -12.80 -13.54 35.34
C PHE A 419 -13.36 -12.31 36.09
N LEU A 420 -14.60 -11.90 35.78
CA LEU A 420 -15.23 -10.75 36.45
C LEU A 420 -15.42 -11.00 37.96
N ASN A 421 -15.68 -12.24 38.36
CA ASN A 421 -15.81 -12.62 39.77
C ASN A 421 -14.47 -12.63 40.54
N SER A 422 -13.33 -12.48 39.84
CA SER A 422 -12.02 -12.35 40.48
C SER A 422 -11.68 -10.92 40.93
N MET A 423 -12.59 -9.97 40.74
CA MET A 423 -12.41 -8.58 41.18
C MET A 423 -13.68 -8.10 41.90
N SER A 424 -13.63 -6.90 42.50
CA SER A 424 -14.82 -6.33 43.15
C SER A 424 -15.93 -6.07 42.12
N GLN A 425 -17.19 -6.14 42.55
CA GLN A 425 -18.33 -5.83 41.68
C GLN A 425 -18.23 -4.43 41.06
N GLN A 426 -17.70 -3.46 41.82
CA GLN A 426 -17.46 -2.11 41.33
C GLN A 426 -16.42 -2.10 40.20
N ASN A 427 -15.28 -2.78 40.37
CA ASN A 427 -14.23 -2.83 39.35
C ASN A 427 -14.70 -3.60 38.11
N ALA A 428 -15.45 -4.69 38.27
CA ALA A 428 -16.06 -5.41 37.16
C ALA A 428 -17.03 -4.53 36.36
N ASN A 429 -17.87 -3.74 37.04
CA ASN A 429 -18.78 -2.81 36.37
C ASN A 429 -18.02 -1.70 35.63
N VAL A 430 -16.97 -1.13 36.23
CA VAL A 430 -16.12 -0.12 35.57
C VAL A 430 -15.41 -0.71 34.36
N LEU A 431 -14.90 -1.94 34.46
CA LEU A 431 -14.26 -2.64 33.36
C LEU A 431 -15.22 -2.84 32.19
N MET A 432 -16.45 -3.27 32.46
CA MET A 432 -17.47 -3.50 31.43
C MET A 432 -18.02 -2.20 30.83
N HIS A 433 -18.09 -1.10 31.60
CA HIS A 433 -18.33 0.23 31.03
C HIS A 433 -17.18 0.63 30.11
N LYS A 434 -15.94 0.53 30.60
CA LYS A 434 -14.75 0.82 29.79
C LYS A 434 -14.68 -0.08 28.58
N PHE A 435 -15.20 -1.31 28.61
CA PHE A 435 -15.23 -2.27 27.51
C PHE A 435 -15.91 -1.69 26.24
N VAL A 436 -16.94 -0.86 26.39
CA VAL A 436 -17.72 -0.30 25.27
C VAL A 436 -17.53 1.21 25.07
N ASP A 437 -16.95 1.90 26.05
CA ASP A 437 -16.67 3.34 26.02
C ASP A 437 -15.40 3.67 25.19
N GLY A 438 -15.34 4.88 24.62
CA GLY A 438 -14.16 5.43 23.93
C GLY A 438 -13.70 4.70 22.67
N LEU A 439 -14.57 3.93 22.00
CA LEU A 439 -14.22 3.16 20.80
C LEU A 439 -13.83 4.05 19.61
N GLN A 440 -14.42 5.24 19.50
CA GLN A 440 -14.13 6.23 18.47
C GLN A 440 -12.72 6.83 18.55
N TYR A 441 -12.09 6.78 19.72
CA TYR A 441 -10.71 7.22 19.93
C TYR A 441 -9.68 6.13 19.68
N THR A 442 -10.11 4.88 19.45
CA THR A 442 -9.19 3.78 19.13
C THR A 442 -8.65 3.92 17.71
N LYS A 443 -7.46 3.37 17.48
CA LYS A 443 -6.90 3.27 16.12
C LYS A 443 -7.57 2.10 15.40
N GLY A 444 -8.15 2.36 14.22
CA GLY A 444 -8.85 1.34 13.45
C GLY A 444 -10.21 0.95 14.04
N LEU A 445 -10.74 -0.20 13.62
CA LEU A 445 -12.04 -0.74 14.00
C LEU A 445 -11.94 -1.96 14.92
N ALA A 446 -10.73 -2.50 15.13
CA ALA A 446 -10.53 -3.77 15.84
C ALA A 446 -11.19 -3.81 17.23
N ALA A 447 -11.13 -2.70 17.97
CA ALA A 447 -11.76 -2.58 19.28
C ALA A 447 -13.30 -2.62 19.22
N ALA A 448 -13.92 -2.03 18.20
CA ALA A 448 -15.36 -2.03 18.04
C ALA A 448 -15.88 -3.38 17.55
N VAL A 449 -15.10 -4.03 16.69
CA VAL A 449 -15.32 -5.41 16.25
C VAL A 449 -15.26 -6.36 17.44
N ASP A 450 -14.21 -6.28 18.26
CA ASP A 450 -14.09 -7.08 19.50
C ASP A 450 -15.31 -6.92 20.40
N VAL A 451 -15.82 -5.68 20.52
CA VAL A 451 -17.05 -5.40 21.26
C VAL A 451 -18.24 -6.10 20.63
N ALA A 452 -18.50 -5.89 19.34
CA ALA A 452 -19.62 -6.50 18.61
C ALA A 452 -19.64 -8.04 18.73
N ASP A 453 -18.48 -8.69 18.60
CA ASP A 453 -18.33 -10.14 18.74
C ASP A 453 -18.70 -10.61 20.15
N ALA A 454 -18.18 -9.94 21.19
CA ALA A 454 -18.43 -10.32 22.58
C ALA A 454 -19.92 -10.31 22.92
N PHE A 455 -20.66 -9.31 22.42
CA PHE A 455 -22.10 -9.23 22.59
C PHE A 455 -22.84 -10.44 22.01
N GLY A 456 -22.34 -10.96 20.88
CA GLY A 456 -22.81 -12.20 20.27
C GLY A 456 -22.84 -13.37 21.26
N SER A 457 -21.84 -13.42 22.13
CA SER A 457 -21.49 -14.56 22.99
C SER A 457 -21.89 -14.41 24.47
N ILE A 458 -22.16 -13.19 24.97
CA ILE A 458 -22.58 -12.95 26.36
C ILE A 458 -24.00 -13.49 26.59
N LYS A 459 -24.18 -14.32 27.62
CA LYS A 459 -25.48 -14.93 28.02
C LYS A 459 -26.17 -14.22 29.19
N ASP A 460 -25.46 -13.37 29.93
CA ASP A 460 -26.02 -12.62 31.06
C ASP A 460 -26.86 -11.44 30.53
N SER A 461 -28.18 -11.58 30.63
CA SER A 461 -29.14 -10.57 30.14
C SER A 461 -29.05 -9.23 30.87
N ALA A 462 -28.69 -9.23 32.16
CA ALA A 462 -28.52 -8.00 32.93
C ALA A 462 -27.23 -7.27 32.55
N LEU A 463 -26.17 -8.01 32.23
CA LEU A 463 -24.95 -7.43 31.66
C LEU A 463 -25.21 -6.88 30.25
N LEU A 464 -25.85 -7.64 29.36
CA LEU A 464 -26.20 -7.21 28.01
C LEU A 464 -26.98 -5.90 28.00
N LYS A 465 -28.05 -5.80 28.81
CA LYS A 465 -28.88 -4.59 28.89
C LYS A 465 -28.09 -3.36 29.35
N ARG A 466 -27.14 -3.54 30.27
CA ARG A 466 -26.26 -2.46 30.72
C ARG A 466 -25.31 -2.00 29.62
N LEU A 467 -24.69 -2.93 28.91
CA LEU A 467 -23.79 -2.60 27.80
C LEU A 467 -24.54 -1.92 26.64
N GLN A 468 -25.76 -2.37 26.33
CA GLN A 468 -26.63 -1.71 25.34
C GLN A 468 -26.97 -0.27 25.75
N THR A 469 -27.29 -0.04 27.03
CA THR A 469 -27.53 1.31 27.57
C THR A 469 -26.30 2.20 27.39
N GLU A 470 -25.12 1.67 27.67
CA GLU A 470 -23.86 2.41 27.54
C GLU A 470 -23.53 2.75 26.07
N VAL A 471 -23.79 1.84 25.13
CA VAL A 471 -23.61 2.10 23.69
C VAL A 471 -24.55 3.20 23.23
N ASN A 472 -25.82 3.15 23.63
CA ASN A 472 -26.80 4.19 23.30
C ASN A 472 -26.40 5.55 23.91
N TYR A 473 -25.89 5.55 25.14
CA TYR A 473 -25.36 6.76 25.77
C TYR A 473 -24.18 7.34 24.96
N ASN A 474 -23.19 6.53 24.59
CA ASN A 474 -22.04 6.97 23.79
C ASN A 474 -22.44 7.46 22.39
N PHE A 475 -23.45 6.83 21.78
CA PHE A 475 -24.06 7.32 20.55
C PHE A 475 -24.64 8.74 20.74
N GLU A 476 -25.47 8.96 21.75
CA GLU A 476 -26.06 10.27 22.04
C GLU A 476 -25.00 11.34 22.34
N GLN A 477 -23.94 11.01 23.08
CA GLN A 477 -22.83 11.93 23.33
C GLN A 477 -22.11 12.29 22.02
N SER A 478 -21.80 11.30 21.18
CA SER A 478 -21.16 11.54 19.88
C SER A 478 -22.02 12.45 18.99
N VAL A 479 -23.35 12.32 19.03
CA VAL A 479 -24.28 13.23 18.35
C VAL A 479 -24.16 14.65 18.89
N LYS A 480 -24.19 14.82 20.21
CA LYS A 480 -24.12 16.14 20.88
C LYS A 480 -22.78 16.85 20.65
N GLU A 481 -21.68 16.10 20.63
CA GLU A 481 -20.32 16.62 20.48
C GLU A 481 -19.92 16.86 19.02
N GLY A 482 -20.73 16.38 18.06
CA GLY A 482 -20.40 16.47 16.64
C GLY A 482 -19.31 15.48 16.21
N ASP A 483 -19.08 14.40 16.96
CA ASP A 483 -18.10 13.36 16.62
C ASP A 483 -18.67 12.41 15.56
N GLU A 484 -18.41 12.70 14.29
CA GLU A 484 -18.90 11.89 13.17
C GLU A 484 -18.46 10.42 13.25
N ARG A 485 -17.22 10.16 13.71
CA ARG A 485 -16.72 8.79 13.85
C ARG A 485 -17.49 8.06 14.94
N GLY A 486 -17.69 8.71 16.09
CA GLY A 486 -18.48 8.17 17.19
C GLY A 486 -19.94 7.91 16.79
N LYS A 487 -20.58 8.84 16.07
CA LYS A 487 -21.96 8.68 15.58
C LYS A 487 -22.13 7.44 14.73
N VAL A 488 -21.27 7.26 13.73
CA VAL A 488 -21.31 6.09 12.83
C VAL A 488 -21.03 4.81 13.61
N LEU A 489 -19.95 4.80 14.40
CA LEU A 489 -19.50 3.60 15.11
C LEU A 489 -20.53 3.10 16.14
N TYR A 490 -20.99 3.99 17.02
CA TYR A 490 -21.98 3.64 18.04
C TYR A 490 -23.38 3.45 17.46
N GLY A 491 -23.71 4.14 16.36
CA GLY A 491 -24.95 3.90 15.61
C GLY A 491 -25.01 2.49 15.02
N LEU A 492 -23.92 2.04 14.39
CA LEU A 492 -23.77 0.66 13.89
C LEU A 492 -23.86 -0.37 15.02
N LEU A 493 -23.13 -0.14 16.12
CA LEU A 493 -23.18 -1.03 17.28
C LEU A 493 -24.60 -1.10 17.88
N SER A 494 -25.29 0.03 18.03
CA SER A 494 -26.68 0.06 18.52
C SER A 494 -27.63 -0.75 17.63
N THR A 495 -27.36 -0.83 16.32
CA THR A 495 -28.12 -1.64 15.37
C THR A 495 -27.92 -3.12 15.60
N ILE A 496 -26.69 -3.55 15.85
CA ILE A 496 -26.40 -4.94 16.23
C ILE A 496 -27.09 -5.30 17.55
N PHE A 497 -27.26 -4.35 18.48
CA PHE A 497 -27.86 -4.62 19.79
C PHE A 497 -29.39 -4.64 19.80
N ASN A 498 -30.05 -3.78 19.03
CA ASN A 498 -31.52 -3.67 19.04
C ASN A 498 -32.21 -4.76 18.20
N THR A 499 -31.50 -5.38 17.26
CA THR A 499 -32.00 -6.46 16.38
C THR A 499 -32.21 -7.81 17.10
N ARG A 500 -31.79 -7.94 18.37
CA ARG A 500 -32.00 -9.17 19.17
C ARG A 500 -33.34 -9.22 19.92
N GLU A 501 -34.10 -8.13 19.99
CA GLU A 501 -35.36 -8.07 20.75
C GLU A 501 -36.64 -8.24 19.90
N SER A 502 -36.59 -8.12 18.55
CA SER A 502 -37.77 -8.35 17.68
C SER A 502 -37.43 -8.59 16.20
N SER A 503 -37.82 -9.72 15.61
CA SER A 503 -37.51 -10.10 14.21
C SER A 503 -38.19 -9.28 13.11
N ASP A 504 -39.22 -8.50 13.44
CA ASP A 504 -40.06 -7.80 12.45
C ASP A 504 -39.68 -6.32 12.26
N GLN A 505 -38.67 -5.80 12.98
CA GLN A 505 -38.22 -4.40 12.90
C GLN A 505 -36.79 -4.21 12.38
N ASP A 506 -36.09 -5.29 12.04
CA ASP A 506 -34.65 -5.30 11.78
C ASP A 506 -34.28 -4.58 10.48
N GLU A 507 -34.97 -4.88 9.37
CA GLU A 507 -34.75 -4.22 8.07
C GLU A 507 -35.10 -2.73 8.13
N VAL A 508 -36.19 -2.39 8.83
CA VAL A 508 -36.63 -0.99 8.97
C VAL A 508 -35.64 -0.19 9.79
N TRP A 509 -35.14 -0.74 10.90
CA TRP A 509 -34.14 -0.08 11.73
C TRP A 509 -32.79 0.05 11.01
N ALA A 510 -32.29 -1.03 10.38
CA ALA A 510 -31.03 -0.99 9.63
C ALA A 510 -31.09 0.03 8.48
N LYS A 511 -32.20 0.06 7.74
CA LYS A 511 -32.46 1.05 6.68
C LYS A 511 -32.57 2.48 7.22
N THR A 512 -33.22 2.66 8.38
CA THR A 512 -33.34 3.97 9.03
C THR A 512 -31.98 4.49 9.47
N MET A 513 -31.13 3.64 10.06
CA MET A 513 -29.77 4.01 10.44
C MET A 513 -28.91 4.29 9.20
N ALA A 514 -29.01 3.44 8.17
CA ALA A 514 -28.30 3.65 6.91
C ALA A 514 -28.60 5.01 6.28
N GLN A 515 -29.90 5.35 6.19
CA GLN A 515 -30.35 6.65 5.69
C GLN A 515 -29.96 7.83 6.59
N LYS A 516 -30.01 7.65 7.90
CA LYS A 516 -29.70 8.71 8.87
C LYS A 516 -28.23 9.10 8.85
N PHE A 517 -27.33 8.16 8.57
CA PHE A 517 -25.88 8.38 8.60
C PHE A 517 -25.22 8.38 7.22
N ASP A 518 -26.00 8.31 6.15
CA ASP A 518 -25.49 8.23 4.77
C ASP A 518 -24.48 7.09 4.58
N ILE A 519 -24.73 5.96 5.24
CA ILE A 519 -23.92 4.74 5.12
C ILE A 519 -24.62 3.76 4.16
N PRO A 520 -23.86 2.98 3.36
CA PRO A 520 -24.43 1.96 2.49
C PRO A 520 -25.34 1.01 3.26
N PRO A 521 -26.34 0.37 2.60
CA PRO A 521 -27.13 -0.67 3.23
C PRO A 521 -26.22 -1.74 3.85
N ILE A 522 -26.48 -2.10 5.11
CA ILE A 522 -25.59 -2.97 5.90
C ILE A 522 -26.03 -4.44 5.80
N ASP A 523 -27.29 -4.66 5.45
CA ASP A 523 -27.97 -5.96 5.40
C ASP A 523 -28.02 -6.55 3.97
N TYR A 524 -27.75 -5.76 2.93
CA TYR A 524 -27.65 -6.24 1.55
C TYR A 524 -26.70 -5.37 0.70
N ILE A 525 -26.17 -5.96 -0.37
CA ILE A 525 -25.41 -5.22 -1.39
C ILE A 525 -26.26 -5.15 -2.67
N PRO A 526 -26.62 -3.95 -3.16
CA PRO A 526 -27.29 -3.82 -4.44
C PRO A 526 -26.46 -4.42 -5.58
N PHE A 527 -27.08 -5.20 -6.46
CA PHE A 527 -26.36 -5.82 -7.59
C PHE A 527 -25.65 -4.79 -8.48
N LYS A 528 -26.23 -3.59 -8.62
CA LYS A 528 -25.64 -2.48 -9.39
C LYS A 528 -24.27 -2.05 -8.86
N ASP A 529 -24.00 -2.25 -7.57
CA ASP A 529 -22.75 -1.85 -6.94
C ASP A 529 -21.67 -2.92 -7.18
N LEU A 530 -22.05 -4.16 -7.51
CA LEU A 530 -21.13 -5.24 -7.89
C LEU A 530 -20.66 -5.16 -9.35
N VAL A 531 -21.34 -4.39 -10.19
CA VAL A 531 -21.03 -4.26 -11.62
C VAL A 531 -19.90 -3.25 -11.81
N ASN A 532 -18.81 -3.64 -12.47
CA ASN A 532 -17.66 -2.75 -12.70
C ASN A 532 -17.49 -2.28 -14.15
N ASP A 533 -18.20 -2.88 -15.11
CA ASP A 533 -18.02 -2.57 -16.53
C ASP A 533 -19.31 -2.13 -17.19
N SER A 534 -19.16 -1.41 -18.31
CA SER A 534 -20.28 -0.92 -19.11
C SER A 534 -21.17 -2.03 -19.68
N ALA A 535 -20.71 -3.29 -19.63
CA ALA A 535 -21.43 -4.47 -20.09
C ALA A 535 -22.26 -5.14 -18.98
N GLY A 536 -22.22 -4.63 -17.74
CA GLY A 536 -23.01 -5.15 -16.63
C GLY A 536 -22.38 -6.33 -15.90
N ARG A 537 -21.08 -6.60 -16.10
CA ARG A 537 -20.39 -7.78 -15.57
C ARG A 537 -19.88 -7.59 -14.16
N VAL A 538 -19.98 -8.67 -13.38
CA VAL A 538 -19.35 -8.79 -12.06
C VAL A 538 -18.04 -9.58 -12.22
N TYR A 539 -16.96 -9.05 -11.66
CA TYR A 539 -15.67 -9.72 -11.64
C TYR A 539 -15.34 -10.17 -10.21
N GLU A 540 -14.98 -11.44 -10.06
CA GLU A 540 -14.64 -12.05 -8.78
C GLU A 540 -13.19 -12.54 -8.80
N GLU A 541 -12.50 -12.47 -7.68
CA GLU A 541 -11.22 -13.16 -7.46
C GLU A 541 -11.35 -14.27 -6.42
N VAL A 542 -10.77 -15.43 -6.71
CA VAL A 542 -10.77 -16.59 -5.82
C VAL A 542 -9.35 -17.07 -5.59
N PHE A 543 -8.95 -17.13 -4.32
CA PHE A 543 -7.59 -17.52 -3.92
C PHE A 543 -7.59 -18.87 -3.20
N PHE A 544 -6.87 -19.83 -3.80
CA PHE A 544 -6.51 -21.11 -3.17
C PHE A 544 -5.01 -21.13 -2.86
N TYR A 545 -4.57 -21.88 -1.85
CA TYR A 545 -3.20 -21.84 -1.35
C TYR A 545 -2.47 -23.19 -1.47
N GLY A 546 -1.14 -23.14 -1.52
CA GLY A 546 -0.26 -24.29 -1.72
C GLY A 546 -0.21 -25.35 -0.62
N ASP A 547 -1.05 -25.26 0.41
CA ASP A 547 -1.13 -26.25 1.47
C ASP A 547 -2.20 -27.31 1.20
N LYS A 548 -2.23 -28.34 2.04
CA LYS A 548 -3.16 -29.47 1.89
C LYS A 548 -4.62 -28.99 1.81
N ASP A 549 -5.02 -28.06 2.66
CA ASP A 549 -6.40 -27.54 2.68
C ASP A 549 -6.73 -26.74 1.41
N GLY A 550 -5.79 -25.95 0.89
CA GLY A 550 -5.99 -25.21 -0.36
C GLY A 550 -6.11 -26.14 -1.58
N PHE A 551 -5.31 -27.22 -1.64
CA PHE A 551 -5.47 -28.26 -2.66
C PHE A 551 -6.81 -29.00 -2.55
N ASP A 552 -7.18 -29.40 -1.33
CA ASP A 552 -8.45 -30.10 -1.08
C ASP A 552 -9.64 -29.17 -1.41
N SER A 553 -9.62 -27.91 -0.98
CA SER A 553 -10.63 -26.89 -1.30
C SER A 553 -10.75 -26.64 -2.80
N TYR A 554 -9.63 -26.56 -3.52
CA TYR A 554 -9.62 -26.39 -4.98
C TYR A 554 -10.27 -27.59 -5.69
N ALA A 555 -9.95 -28.81 -5.26
CA ALA A 555 -10.52 -30.03 -5.83
C ALA A 555 -12.05 -30.10 -5.66
N HIS A 556 -12.59 -29.59 -4.55
CA HIS A 556 -14.03 -29.50 -4.32
C HIS A 556 -14.70 -28.33 -5.07
N PHE A 557 -13.96 -27.25 -5.33
CA PHE A 557 -14.48 -26.07 -6.02
C PHE A 557 -14.74 -26.33 -7.51
N MET A 558 -13.78 -26.95 -8.22
CA MET A 558 -13.80 -27.09 -9.67
C MET A 558 -15.02 -27.81 -10.25
N PRO A 559 -15.53 -28.91 -9.67
CA PRO A 559 -16.70 -29.62 -10.21
C PRO A 559 -17.96 -28.74 -10.34
N THR A 560 -18.10 -27.71 -9.50
CA THR A 560 -19.24 -26.76 -9.53
C THR A 560 -19.36 -26.02 -10.88
N PHE A 561 -18.25 -25.85 -11.60
CA PHE A 561 -18.18 -25.08 -12.84
C PHE A 561 -18.01 -25.96 -14.09
N GLN A 562 -18.00 -27.29 -13.94
CA GLN A 562 -17.91 -28.25 -15.05
C GLN A 562 -19.30 -28.60 -15.63
N ASN A 563 -20.05 -27.58 -16.03
CA ASN A 563 -21.36 -27.76 -16.67
C ASN A 563 -21.60 -26.69 -17.76
N SER A 564 -22.67 -26.85 -18.53
CA SER A 564 -22.97 -26.00 -19.70
C SER A 564 -23.30 -24.53 -19.39
N ASN A 565 -23.36 -24.15 -18.12
CA ASN A 565 -23.61 -22.76 -17.71
C ASN A 565 -22.32 -21.94 -17.62
N TRP A 566 -21.15 -22.57 -17.66
CA TRP A 566 -19.86 -21.92 -17.43
C TRP A 566 -18.85 -22.28 -18.51
N ARG A 567 -17.96 -21.33 -18.81
CA ARG A 567 -16.79 -21.52 -19.67
C ARG A 567 -15.54 -21.33 -18.84
N ILE A 568 -14.69 -22.34 -18.79
CA ILE A 568 -13.36 -22.26 -18.18
C ILE A 568 -12.37 -21.88 -19.28
N ASN A 569 -11.60 -20.82 -19.06
CA ASN A 569 -10.53 -20.37 -19.94
C ASN A 569 -9.20 -20.47 -19.20
N ASP A 570 -8.36 -21.41 -19.63
CA ASP A 570 -7.03 -21.58 -19.04
C ASP A 570 -6.08 -20.53 -19.58
N LEU A 571 -5.51 -19.70 -18.69
CA LEU A 571 -4.71 -18.55 -19.06
C LEU A 571 -3.22 -18.86 -18.91
N ASN A 572 -2.81 -19.36 -17.75
CA ASN A 572 -1.44 -19.80 -17.49
C ASN A 572 -1.37 -20.73 -16.27
N LYS A 573 -0.15 -21.11 -15.90
CA LYS A 573 0.10 -22.02 -14.77
C LYS A 573 -0.31 -21.48 -13.39
N TYR A 574 -0.46 -20.17 -13.23
CA TYR A 574 -0.78 -19.52 -11.95
C TYR A 574 -2.29 -19.31 -11.76
N PHE A 575 -3.03 -18.98 -12.82
CA PHE A 575 -4.47 -18.71 -12.73
C PHE A 575 -5.22 -19.00 -14.04
N PHE A 576 -6.53 -19.09 -13.94
CA PHE A 576 -7.47 -19.25 -15.05
C PHE A 576 -8.72 -18.42 -14.79
N SER A 577 -9.61 -18.30 -15.78
CA SER A 577 -10.90 -17.64 -15.57
C SER A 577 -12.09 -18.58 -15.82
N ILE A 578 -13.19 -18.32 -15.10
CA ILE A 578 -14.47 -18.99 -15.27
C ILE A 578 -15.52 -17.93 -15.60
N THR A 579 -16.14 -18.03 -16.77
CA THR A 579 -17.10 -17.03 -17.24
C THR A 579 -18.49 -17.64 -17.41
N SER A 580 -19.51 -16.96 -16.90
CA SER A 580 -20.90 -17.41 -17.07
C SER A 580 -21.31 -17.33 -18.55
N ILE A 581 -21.95 -18.40 -19.03
CA ILE A 581 -22.57 -18.50 -20.36
C ILE A 581 -24.08 -18.23 -20.24
N LYS A 582 -24.68 -18.61 -19.11
CA LYS A 582 -26.10 -18.41 -18.81
C LYS A 582 -26.27 -17.65 -17.49
N GLY A 583 -27.33 -16.87 -17.39
CA GLY A 583 -27.63 -16.05 -16.22
C GLY A 583 -26.95 -14.69 -16.28
N LYS A 584 -26.77 -14.06 -15.12
CA LYS A 584 -26.08 -12.77 -15.03
C LYS A 584 -24.61 -12.91 -15.45
N PRO A 585 -24.03 -11.90 -16.14
CA PRO A 585 -22.65 -11.95 -16.57
C PRO A 585 -21.70 -11.87 -15.36
N VAL A 586 -20.98 -12.95 -15.12
CA VAL A 586 -20.00 -13.09 -14.03
C VAL A 586 -18.72 -13.70 -14.61
N THR A 587 -17.57 -13.18 -14.18
CA THR A 587 -16.26 -13.75 -14.50
C THR A 587 -15.43 -13.88 -13.23
N LEU A 588 -15.06 -15.11 -12.89
CA LEU A 588 -14.18 -15.44 -11.77
C LEU A 588 -12.75 -15.56 -12.30
N PHE A 589 -11.80 -14.89 -11.65
CA PHE A 589 -10.38 -15.12 -11.81
C PHE A 589 -9.88 -15.96 -10.64
N VAL A 590 -9.39 -17.16 -10.93
CA VAL A 590 -9.11 -18.16 -9.92
C VAL A 590 -7.61 -18.45 -9.88
N LYS A 591 -6.96 -18.06 -8.77
CA LYS A 591 -5.57 -18.39 -8.48
C LYS A 591 -5.47 -19.86 -8.06
N ARG A 592 -4.62 -20.62 -8.75
CA ARG A 592 -4.38 -22.06 -8.50
C ARG A 592 -3.56 -22.26 -7.22
N PRO A 593 -3.79 -23.33 -6.45
CA PRO A 593 -2.86 -23.73 -5.40
C PRO A 593 -1.58 -24.32 -6.03
N LEU A 594 -0.41 -23.89 -5.58
CA LEU A 594 0.90 -24.35 -6.05
C LEU A 594 1.71 -24.88 -4.87
N ALA A 595 2.28 -26.08 -5.02
CA ALA A 595 2.97 -26.76 -3.92
C ALA A 595 4.29 -26.07 -3.52
N ASP A 596 4.91 -25.33 -4.44
CA ASP A 596 6.09 -24.52 -4.18
C ASP A 596 5.65 -23.17 -3.57
N PRO A 597 6.05 -22.84 -2.34
CA PRO A 597 5.60 -21.63 -1.66
C PRO A 597 5.96 -20.32 -2.38
N ASP A 598 7.13 -20.25 -3.01
CA ASP A 598 7.59 -19.04 -3.70
C ASP A 598 6.77 -18.82 -4.98
N GLU A 599 6.46 -19.90 -5.70
CA GLU A 599 5.58 -19.83 -6.87
C GLU A 599 4.11 -19.58 -6.49
N ASP A 600 3.66 -20.08 -5.33
CA ASP A 600 2.32 -19.85 -4.79
C ASP A 600 2.09 -18.38 -4.39
N GLU A 601 3.09 -17.73 -3.79
CA GLU A 601 3.08 -16.30 -3.47
C GLU A 601 3.13 -15.47 -4.77
N LYS A 602 4.05 -15.79 -5.67
CA LYS A 602 4.20 -15.12 -6.97
C LYS A 602 2.93 -15.17 -7.83
N ALA A 603 2.14 -16.25 -7.73
CA ALA A 603 0.88 -16.38 -8.47
C ALA A 603 -0.09 -15.23 -8.20
N MET A 604 -0.10 -14.68 -6.98
CA MET A 604 -0.96 -13.57 -6.60
C MET A 604 -0.54 -12.28 -7.32
N THR A 605 0.75 -11.95 -7.29
CA THR A 605 1.29 -10.79 -8.00
C THR A 605 1.06 -10.88 -9.50
N VAL A 606 1.24 -12.06 -10.10
CA VAL A 606 1.02 -12.26 -11.54
C VAL A 606 -0.45 -12.08 -11.92
N LEU A 607 -1.39 -12.54 -11.07
CA LEU A 607 -2.82 -12.30 -11.28
C LEU A 607 -3.16 -10.82 -11.19
N GLN A 608 -2.68 -10.11 -10.16
CA GLN A 608 -2.94 -8.68 -10.02
C GLN A 608 -2.39 -7.86 -11.19
N GLN A 609 -1.18 -8.16 -11.64
CA GLN A 609 -0.61 -7.49 -12.82
C GLN A 609 -1.48 -7.70 -14.06
N TYR A 610 -1.98 -8.93 -14.27
CA TYR A 610 -2.88 -9.21 -15.39
C TYR A 610 -4.17 -8.39 -15.30
N LEU A 611 -4.78 -8.31 -14.12
CA LEU A 611 -6.01 -7.54 -13.92
C LEU A 611 -5.79 -6.04 -14.18
N GLN A 612 -4.68 -5.50 -13.66
CA GLN A 612 -4.29 -4.11 -13.88
C GLN A 612 -4.04 -3.81 -15.36
N ASP A 613 -3.25 -4.64 -16.05
CA ASP A 613 -2.92 -4.46 -17.47
C ASP A 613 -4.16 -4.50 -18.37
N ASN A 614 -5.21 -5.21 -17.94
CA ASN A 614 -6.48 -5.33 -18.66
C ASN A 614 -7.58 -4.40 -18.12
N ASN A 615 -7.26 -3.50 -17.18
CA ASN A 615 -8.20 -2.58 -16.54
C ASN A 615 -9.45 -3.29 -15.96
N ILE A 616 -9.22 -4.44 -15.30
CA ILE A 616 -10.24 -5.23 -14.64
C ILE A 616 -10.17 -4.95 -13.13
N HIS A 617 -11.29 -4.55 -12.55
CA HIS A 617 -11.40 -4.13 -11.14
C HIS A 617 -12.35 -5.01 -10.31
N PRO A 618 -11.96 -6.21 -9.87
CA PRO A 618 -12.86 -7.13 -9.17
C PRO A 618 -13.61 -6.48 -8.01
N THR A 619 -14.88 -6.83 -7.87
CA THR A 619 -15.78 -6.30 -6.81
C THR A 619 -16.08 -7.36 -5.75
N VAL A 620 -15.78 -8.63 -6.04
CA VAL A 620 -15.95 -9.75 -5.11
C VAL A 620 -14.61 -10.47 -4.92
N PHE A 621 -14.23 -10.73 -3.68
CA PHE A 621 -12.98 -11.42 -3.34
C PHE A 621 -13.28 -12.61 -2.42
N ILE A 622 -12.70 -13.77 -2.72
CA ILE A 622 -12.95 -15.01 -2.00
C ILE A 622 -11.63 -15.65 -1.58
N HIS A 623 -11.37 -15.65 -0.28
CA HIS A 623 -10.28 -16.36 0.37
C HIS A 623 -10.70 -17.80 0.72
N ARG A 624 -10.01 -18.79 0.15
CA ARG A 624 -10.19 -20.21 0.47
C ARG A 624 -8.89 -20.79 1.01
N GLY A 625 -8.53 -20.40 2.23
CA GLY A 625 -7.37 -20.91 2.95
C GLY A 625 -7.43 -20.68 4.45
N HIS A 626 -6.38 -21.12 5.13
CA HIS A 626 -6.20 -20.92 6.57
C HIS A 626 -5.95 -19.45 6.95
N SER A 627 -6.21 -19.14 8.22
CA SER A 627 -6.05 -17.79 8.81
C SER A 627 -4.66 -17.17 8.61
N TYR A 628 -3.59 -17.98 8.50
CA TYR A 628 -2.24 -17.47 8.27
C TYR A 628 -2.01 -16.94 6.84
N HIS A 629 -2.85 -17.29 5.87
CA HIS A 629 -2.79 -16.78 4.50
C HIS A 629 -3.58 -15.47 4.30
N VAL A 630 -4.48 -15.13 5.21
CA VAL A 630 -5.42 -14.00 5.09
C VAL A 630 -4.70 -12.68 4.85
N ASN A 631 -3.57 -12.45 5.53
CA ASN A 631 -2.75 -11.24 5.34
C ASN A 631 -2.30 -11.07 3.88
N SER A 632 -1.92 -12.16 3.22
CA SER A 632 -1.49 -12.11 1.83
C SER A 632 -2.66 -11.74 0.93
N THR A 633 -3.87 -12.25 1.18
CA THR A 633 -5.07 -11.88 0.41
C THR A 633 -5.46 -10.42 0.60
N ILE A 634 -5.40 -9.92 1.83
CA ILE A 634 -5.81 -8.56 2.15
C ILE A 634 -4.96 -7.53 1.41
N LYS A 635 -3.66 -7.82 1.18
CA LYS A 635 -2.77 -6.95 0.41
C LYS A 635 -3.19 -6.79 -1.05
N GLU A 636 -3.92 -7.78 -1.59
CA GLU A 636 -4.37 -7.77 -2.99
C GLU A 636 -5.78 -7.18 -3.14
N LEU A 637 -6.44 -6.78 -2.05
CA LEU A 637 -7.77 -6.17 -2.14
C LEU A 637 -7.68 -4.81 -2.84
N GLN A 638 -8.46 -4.67 -3.91
CA GLN A 638 -8.56 -3.43 -4.66
C GLN A 638 -9.65 -2.50 -4.05
N PRO A 639 -9.55 -1.17 -4.22
CA PRO A 639 -10.59 -0.23 -3.75
C PRO A 639 -11.98 -0.48 -4.32
N SER A 640 -12.09 -1.22 -5.42
CA SER A 640 -13.36 -1.66 -6.02
C SER A 640 -14.09 -2.73 -5.21
N ALA A 641 -13.44 -3.36 -4.22
CA ALA A 641 -14.02 -4.44 -3.44
C ALA A 641 -15.32 -4.02 -2.73
N GLN A 642 -16.41 -4.73 -3.03
CA GLN A 642 -17.72 -4.56 -2.39
C GLN A 642 -18.04 -5.72 -1.44
N LEU A 643 -17.59 -6.93 -1.79
CA LEU A 643 -17.86 -8.15 -1.03
C LEU A 643 -16.59 -8.98 -0.86
N VAL A 644 -16.20 -9.26 0.38
CA VAL A 644 -14.99 -10.03 0.70
C VAL A 644 -15.32 -11.19 1.63
N PHE A 645 -15.12 -12.42 1.15
CA PHE A 645 -15.26 -13.64 1.94
C PHE A 645 -13.89 -14.10 2.44
N LEU A 646 -13.60 -13.94 3.74
CA LEU A 646 -12.29 -14.26 4.32
C LEU A 646 -12.12 -15.66 4.91
N GLY A 647 -13.15 -16.52 4.86
CA GLY A 647 -13.07 -17.98 5.07
C GLY A 647 -12.52 -18.51 6.42
N SER A 648 -12.03 -17.65 7.30
CA SER A 648 -11.35 -18.02 8.54
C SER A 648 -12.02 -17.34 9.75
N CYS A 649 -12.14 -18.06 10.86
CA CYS A 649 -12.60 -17.49 12.12
C CYS A 649 -11.66 -16.33 12.50
N GLY A 650 -12.15 -15.09 12.43
CA GLY A 650 -11.39 -13.89 12.72
C GLY A 650 -10.63 -13.25 11.55
N GLY A 651 -10.90 -13.61 10.29
CA GLY A 651 -10.29 -12.95 9.12
C GLY A 651 -10.55 -11.45 9.08
N TYR A 652 -11.74 -11.01 9.49
CA TYR A 652 -12.12 -9.59 9.58
C TYR A 652 -11.30 -8.79 10.61
N ASN A 653 -10.74 -9.42 11.65
CA ASN A 653 -9.85 -8.76 12.62
C ASN A 653 -8.57 -8.23 11.97
N THR A 654 -8.24 -8.74 10.78
CA THR A 654 -7.06 -8.34 10.01
C THR A 654 -7.36 -7.13 9.10
N LEU A 655 -8.64 -6.84 8.83
CA LEU A 655 -9.09 -5.65 8.10
C LEU A 655 -9.22 -4.40 9.00
N ALA A 656 -9.22 -4.61 10.33
CA ALA A 656 -9.66 -3.66 11.33
C ALA A 656 -8.52 -2.85 11.96
#